data_AF-A0A8J1ZFQ9-F1
#
_entry.id   AF-A0A8J1ZFQ9-F1
#
_cell.length_a   1.000
_cell.length_b   1.000
_cell.length_c   1.000
_cell.angle_alpha   90.00
_cell.angle_beta   90.00
_cell.angle_gamma   90.00
#
_symmetry.space_group_name_H-M   'P 1'
#
loop_
_entity.id
_entity.type
_entity.pdbx_description
1 polymer ?
#
loop_
_entity_poly.entity_id
_entity_poly.type
_entity_poly.pdbx_seq_one_letter_code
_entity_poly.pdbx_strand_id
1 'polypeptide(L)'
;MVAGNKTNFKVGDRVHARWVQNGSYYPATIKELRAKKGQAVVDWDDGDTIDRIVPLLDLTLVDDAKPSTRQHIDDVCIVKDLPNKGRCLFTRDALRAGDVIFCEKATLVAIESKRQDLWDVLKEMHEEECFDLGTWTFLYASLLSLLTLPEEDIKVVADKFVPDGENEVISDDVERVFRDLDFVKVFNKGRAFPSGRTYTKHLVQNLINAWRYNSFGHHTEDGLVLYNRISMMAHGCDPSCCWTYGDEDSFVLRSRVALPPGGELTISYLQDDDLLKGTDVRRGKLENWRFTCACSRCSLKVDLCRGFRCLKCRVGAHYYKENFDRDHEKELKSKATPFAIGMKPSNSNVESTHFGRSSQKILMQEKFLKFHKHNMDMLQSPRAMASSSSSSSSSSSSASSAQMKMDVANAITTADIMSLEDSASPRSNRRSNGKGSPGKVRPHEWLTPCDVCHDACNDFSAKQCLDLEPEYTQRIEALDKTNIQDVELVYNAALDFFHENHWCVNACEQILAEHYQENDKGTSIQHLRNRVLFHERCFGRPSFIWAGDLETLADMLQKSILGSPSSKDKKSTADKATSSPGPGSKPQTQMTKLSECLNLYRKAQSQFSVLCGPSHPYSLATQNKWHAVQHRVNALATAPT
;
A
#
# COMPACT_ATOMS: atom_id res chain seq x y z
N MET A 1 5.36 -26.60 11.36
CA MET A 1 5.41 -27.80 10.50
C MET A 1 4.21 -27.72 9.59
N VAL A 2 4.43 -27.45 8.30
CA VAL A 2 3.36 -27.34 7.30
C VAL A 2 2.94 -28.76 6.94
N ALA A 3 1.63 -29.05 7.01
CA ALA A 3 1.09 -30.32 6.54
C ALA A 3 1.49 -30.52 5.07
N GLY A 4 2.23 -31.60 4.81
CA GLY A 4 2.77 -31.89 3.49
C GLY A 4 1.67 -32.07 2.46
N ASN A 5 1.55 -31.10 1.55
CA ASN A 5 0.97 -31.38 0.24
C ASN A 5 1.82 -32.49 -0.39
N LYS A 6 1.20 -33.63 -0.68
CA LYS A 6 1.81 -34.66 -1.54
C LYS A 6 1.86 -34.09 -2.96
N THR A 7 2.85 -33.25 -3.25
CA THR A 7 3.11 -32.76 -4.61
C THR A 7 3.66 -33.91 -5.44
N ASN A 8 2.94 -34.26 -6.51
CA ASN A 8 3.28 -35.37 -7.39
C ASN A 8 4.15 -34.82 -8.54
N PHE A 9 5.45 -34.66 -8.29
CA PHE A 9 6.42 -34.11 -9.25
C PHE A 9 6.51 -34.96 -10.54
N LYS A 10 6.76 -34.31 -11.68
CA LYS A 10 6.98 -34.91 -13.01
C LYS A 10 8.26 -34.38 -13.67
N VAL A 11 8.81 -35.15 -14.60
CA VAL A 11 9.95 -34.71 -15.43
C VAL A 11 9.47 -33.56 -16.31
N GLY A 12 10.25 -32.49 -16.38
CA GLY A 12 9.90 -31.24 -17.04
C GLY A 12 9.23 -30.21 -16.13
N ASP A 13 8.85 -30.58 -14.89
CA ASP A 13 8.28 -29.61 -13.95
C ASP A 13 9.32 -28.54 -13.59
N ARG A 14 8.88 -27.29 -13.61
CA ARG A 14 9.59 -26.14 -13.06
C ARG A 14 9.54 -26.22 -11.54
N VAL A 15 10.69 -26.14 -10.89
CA VAL A 15 10.82 -26.20 -9.43
C VAL A 15 11.79 -25.14 -8.92
N HIS A 16 11.65 -24.77 -7.66
CA HIS A 16 12.74 -24.24 -6.87
C HIS A 16 13.33 -25.37 -6.03
N ALA A 17 14.61 -25.63 -6.22
CA ALA A 17 15.32 -26.73 -5.60
C ALA A 17 16.37 -26.20 -4.63
N ARG A 18 16.47 -26.82 -3.44
CA ARG A 18 17.47 -26.43 -2.44
C ARG A 18 18.86 -26.90 -2.85
N TRP A 19 19.79 -25.96 -2.99
CA TRP A 19 21.19 -26.24 -3.26
C TRP A 19 21.94 -26.56 -1.97
N VAL A 20 22.65 -27.68 -1.97
CA VAL A 20 23.24 -28.26 -0.74
C VAL A 20 24.32 -27.36 -0.13
N GLN A 21 25.05 -26.59 -0.95
CA GLN A 21 26.22 -25.85 -0.49
C GLN A 21 25.88 -24.70 0.46
N ASN A 22 24.80 -23.97 0.20
CA ASN A 22 24.38 -22.84 1.03
C ASN A 22 22.97 -22.98 1.60
N GLY A 23 22.26 -24.04 1.23
CA GLY A 23 20.90 -24.32 1.69
C GLY A 23 19.83 -23.40 1.09
N SER A 24 20.18 -22.59 0.08
CA SER A 24 19.26 -21.68 -0.63
C SER A 24 18.52 -22.41 -1.75
N TYR A 25 17.35 -21.91 -2.11
CA TYR A 25 16.53 -22.42 -3.20
C TYR A 25 16.80 -21.65 -4.49
N TYR A 26 16.98 -22.37 -5.58
CA TYR A 26 17.25 -21.83 -6.91
C TYR A 26 16.29 -22.44 -7.95
N PRO A 27 15.92 -21.67 -8.98
CA PRO A 27 15.04 -22.16 -10.03
C PRO A 27 15.77 -23.25 -10.84
N ALA A 28 15.04 -24.32 -11.11
CA ALA A 28 15.53 -25.48 -11.82
C ALA A 28 14.37 -26.19 -12.53
N THR A 29 14.71 -27.11 -13.43
CA THR A 29 13.74 -27.99 -14.09
C THR A 29 14.05 -29.44 -13.74
N ILE A 30 13.03 -30.23 -13.38
CA ILE A 30 13.24 -31.65 -13.10
C ILE A 30 13.63 -32.37 -14.39
N LYS A 31 14.88 -32.86 -14.46
CA LYS A 31 15.38 -33.66 -15.57
C LYS A 31 15.06 -35.14 -15.42
N GLU A 32 15.16 -35.67 -14.20
CA GLU A 32 14.95 -37.08 -13.92
C GLU A 32 14.29 -37.25 -12.54
N LEU A 33 13.24 -38.06 -12.46
CA LEU A 33 12.61 -38.41 -11.19
C LEU A 33 13.09 -39.76 -10.68
N ARG A 34 13.68 -39.75 -9.48
CA ARG A 34 14.11 -40.94 -8.75
C ARG A 34 13.18 -41.22 -7.59
N ALA A 35 11.89 -41.37 -7.89
CA ALA A 35 10.81 -41.51 -6.88
C ALA A 35 11.10 -42.60 -5.83
N LYS A 36 11.66 -43.75 -6.23
CA LYS A 36 12.04 -44.85 -5.31
C LYS A 36 13.13 -44.48 -4.30
N LYS A 37 13.96 -43.46 -4.61
CA LYS A 37 15.02 -42.93 -3.75
C LYS A 37 14.62 -41.63 -3.05
N GLY A 38 13.39 -41.12 -3.28
CA GLY A 38 12.95 -39.85 -2.73
C GLY A 38 13.74 -38.64 -3.24
N GLN A 39 14.28 -38.70 -4.46
CA GLN A 39 15.15 -37.66 -5.05
C GLN A 39 14.72 -37.31 -6.49
N ALA A 40 15.20 -36.18 -6.99
CA ALA A 40 15.18 -35.82 -8.41
C ALA A 40 16.57 -35.33 -8.86
N VAL A 41 16.85 -35.48 -10.16
CA VAL A 41 17.93 -34.74 -10.82
C VAL A 41 17.32 -33.50 -11.43
N VAL A 42 17.87 -32.33 -11.13
CA VAL A 42 17.42 -31.05 -11.67
C VAL A 42 18.44 -30.48 -12.67
N ASP A 43 18.01 -29.74 -13.68
CA ASP A 43 18.84 -28.80 -14.46
C ASP A 43 18.64 -27.41 -13.84
N TRP A 44 19.70 -26.79 -13.32
CA TRP A 44 19.63 -25.41 -12.82
C TRP A 44 19.45 -24.44 -14.00
N ASP A 45 18.64 -23.41 -13.81
CA ASP A 45 18.31 -22.46 -14.89
C ASP A 45 19.50 -21.62 -15.37
N ASP A 46 20.49 -21.41 -14.50
CA ASP A 46 21.74 -20.73 -14.83
C ASP A 46 22.75 -21.62 -15.56
N GLY A 47 22.40 -22.88 -15.80
CA GLY A 47 23.23 -23.86 -16.49
C GLY A 47 24.29 -24.52 -15.61
N ASP A 48 24.29 -24.30 -14.28
CA ASP A 48 25.21 -25.01 -13.39
C ASP A 48 24.98 -26.54 -13.48
N THR A 49 26.07 -27.29 -13.41
CA THR A 49 26.07 -28.75 -13.50
C THR A 49 26.40 -29.44 -12.17
N ILE A 50 26.73 -28.67 -11.14
CA ILE A 50 27.12 -29.15 -9.81
C ILE A 50 25.88 -29.45 -8.93
N ASP A 51 25.98 -30.46 -8.06
CA ASP A 51 25.00 -30.80 -7.01
C ASP A 51 23.53 -30.91 -7.47
N ARG A 52 23.34 -31.50 -8.64
CA ARG A 52 22.03 -31.62 -9.30
C ARG A 52 21.06 -32.63 -8.69
N ILE A 53 21.48 -33.41 -7.70
CA ILE A 53 20.63 -34.44 -7.06
C ILE A 53 20.01 -33.83 -5.80
N VAL A 54 18.70 -33.60 -5.83
CA VAL A 54 17.98 -32.89 -4.76
C VAL A 54 16.89 -33.81 -4.16
N PRO A 55 16.74 -33.89 -2.82
CA PRO A 55 15.63 -34.59 -2.19
C PRO A 55 14.28 -34.03 -2.63
N LEU A 56 13.27 -34.87 -2.85
CA LEU A 56 11.93 -34.41 -3.26
C LEU A 56 11.29 -33.48 -2.22
N LEU A 57 11.68 -33.57 -0.94
CA LEU A 57 11.20 -32.66 0.12
C LEU A 57 11.78 -31.25 0.00
N ASP A 58 12.93 -31.13 -0.67
CA ASP A 58 13.67 -29.88 -0.89
C ASP A 58 13.35 -29.29 -2.28
N LEU A 59 12.29 -29.80 -2.94
CA LEU A 59 11.72 -29.24 -4.16
C LEU A 59 10.42 -28.52 -3.83
N THR A 60 10.24 -27.33 -4.40
CA THR A 60 8.97 -26.61 -4.40
C THR A 60 8.55 -26.42 -5.85
N LEU A 61 7.36 -26.88 -6.25
CA LEU A 61 6.84 -26.58 -7.59
C LEU A 61 6.77 -25.06 -7.77
N VAL A 62 7.19 -24.58 -8.94
CA VAL A 62 6.86 -23.22 -9.34
C VAL A 62 5.37 -23.20 -9.62
N ASP A 63 4.63 -22.50 -8.77
CA ASP A 63 3.19 -22.27 -8.96
C ASP A 63 3.00 -21.14 -9.97
N ASP A 64 3.34 -21.42 -11.24
CA ASP A 64 2.96 -20.58 -12.37
C ASP A 64 1.45 -20.79 -12.54
N ALA A 65 0.65 -19.96 -11.86
CA ALA A 65 -0.80 -20.03 -11.91
C ALA A 65 -1.24 -19.84 -13.36
N LYS A 66 -1.45 -20.96 -14.07
CA LYS A 66 -1.85 -20.93 -15.47
C LYS A 66 -3.20 -20.24 -15.61
N PRO A 67 -3.40 -19.46 -16.69
CA PRO A 67 -4.70 -18.85 -16.95
C PRO A 67 -5.82 -19.87 -16.90
N SER A 68 -6.79 -19.58 -16.06
CA SER A 68 -8.00 -20.36 -15.85
C SER A 68 -8.95 -20.19 -17.03
N THR A 69 -9.70 -21.25 -17.35
CA THR A 69 -10.80 -21.13 -18.31
C THR A 69 -11.92 -20.28 -17.70
N ARG A 70 -12.71 -19.61 -18.54
CA ARG A 70 -13.89 -18.84 -18.09
C ARG A 70 -14.87 -19.69 -17.28
N GLN A 71 -15.07 -20.95 -17.69
CA GLN A 71 -15.90 -21.89 -16.95
C GLN A 71 -15.35 -22.17 -15.56
N HIS A 72 -14.04 -22.42 -15.42
CA HIS A 72 -13.44 -22.65 -14.11
C HIS A 72 -13.60 -21.44 -13.20
N ILE A 73 -13.41 -20.22 -13.72
CA ILE A 73 -13.63 -19.00 -12.95
C ILE A 73 -15.10 -18.94 -12.47
N ASP A 74 -16.07 -19.20 -13.35
CA ASP A 74 -17.50 -19.23 -13.00
C ASP A 74 -17.89 -20.34 -12.02
N ASP A 75 -17.12 -21.42 -11.96
CA ASP A 75 -17.29 -22.55 -11.03
C ASP A 75 -16.79 -22.24 -9.61
N VAL A 76 -15.81 -21.33 -9.46
CA VAL A 76 -15.20 -20.97 -8.15
C VAL A 76 -15.66 -19.60 -7.62
N CYS A 77 -16.25 -18.77 -8.47
CA CYS A 77 -16.81 -17.47 -8.07
C CYS A 77 -18.21 -17.22 -8.64
N ILE A 78 -18.87 -16.20 -8.09
CA ILE A 78 -20.20 -15.79 -8.52
C ILE A 78 -20.34 -14.28 -8.43
N VAL A 79 -20.89 -13.68 -9.49
CA VAL A 79 -21.28 -12.26 -9.49
C VAL A 79 -22.67 -12.15 -8.86
N LYS A 80 -22.83 -11.22 -7.93
CA LYS A 80 -24.15 -10.88 -7.35
C LYS A 80 -24.36 -9.37 -7.41
N ASP A 81 -25.59 -8.97 -7.72
CA ASP A 81 -26.04 -7.59 -7.56
C ASP A 81 -26.34 -7.30 -6.09
N LEU A 82 -25.74 -6.23 -5.58
CA LEU A 82 -25.98 -5.74 -4.23
C LEU A 82 -26.60 -4.33 -4.28
N PRO A 83 -27.62 -4.06 -3.43
CA PRO A 83 -28.15 -2.72 -3.26
C PRO A 83 -27.03 -1.73 -2.92
N ASN A 84 -26.94 -0.63 -3.67
CA ASN A 84 -25.97 0.46 -3.47
C ASN A 84 -24.49 0.10 -3.69
N LYS A 85 -24.16 -1.14 -4.12
CA LYS A 85 -22.78 -1.57 -4.43
C LYS A 85 -22.61 -2.09 -5.86
N GLY A 86 -23.71 -2.23 -6.60
CA GLY A 86 -23.70 -2.73 -7.98
C GLY A 86 -23.37 -4.22 -8.01
N ARG A 87 -22.63 -4.66 -9.04
CA ARG A 87 -22.16 -6.04 -9.17
C ARG A 87 -20.89 -6.25 -8.35
N CYS A 88 -20.89 -7.29 -7.53
CA CYS A 88 -19.76 -7.69 -6.71
C CYS A 88 -19.44 -9.17 -6.90
N LEU A 89 -18.18 -9.55 -6.70
CA LEU A 89 -17.71 -10.92 -6.84
C LEU A 89 -17.62 -11.63 -5.49
N PHE A 90 -18.02 -12.90 -5.44
CA PHE A 90 -17.99 -13.73 -4.23
C PHE A 90 -17.37 -15.08 -4.53
N THR A 91 -16.65 -15.66 -3.57
CA THR A 91 -16.15 -17.04 -3.70
C THR A 91 -17.26 -18.04 -3.43
N ARG A 92 -17.22 -19.18 -4.12
CA ARG A 92 -18.07 -20.35 -3.82
C ARG A 92 -17.42 -21.30 -2.81
N ASP A 93 -16.12 -21.16 -2.59
CA ASP A 93 -15.31 -22.07 -1.80
C ASP A 93 -14.85 -21.43 -0.49
N ALA A 94 -14.42 -22.27 0.46
CA ALA A 94 -13.71 -21.78 1.63
C ALA A 94 -12.25 -21.57 1.25
N LEU A 95 -11.68 -20.40 1.57
CA LEU A 95 -10.33 -20.01 1.19
C LEU A 95 -9.47 -19.79 2.43
N ARG A 96 -8.20 -20.18 2.34
CA ARG A 96 -7.14 -19.82 3.28
C ARG A 96 -6.35 -18.65 2.72
N ALA A 97 -5.71 -17.89 3.61
CA ALA A 97 -4.77 -16.85 3.19
C ALA A 97 -3.63 -17.45 2.35
N GLY A 98 -3.41 -16.89 1.15
CA GLY A 98 -2.42 -17.30 0.16
C GLY A 98 -2.96 -18.20 -0.96
N ASP A 99 -4.17 -18.75 -0.81
CA ASP A 99 -4.76 -19.62 -1.83
C ASP A 99 -4.98 -18.84 -3.13
N VAL A 100 -4.59 -19.45 -4.27
CA VAL A 100 -4.97 -18.95 -5.60
C VAL A 100 -6.47 -19.20 -5.78
N ILE A 101 -7.23 -18.14 -6.05
CA ILE A 101 -8.66 -18.25 -6.32
C ILE A 101 -8.85 -18.60 -7.80
N PHE A 102 -8.25 -17.81 -8.69
CA PHE A 102 -8.13 -18.10 -10.12
C PHE A 102 -7.05 -17.20 -10.74
N CYS A 103 -6.65 -17.53 -11.96
CA CYS A 103 -5.81 -16.68 -12.81
C CYS A 103 -6.59 -16.29 -14.06
N GLU A 104 -6.84 -14.99 -14.30
CA GLU A 104 -7.63 -14.54 -15.45
C GLU A 104 -6.74 -13.92 -16.54
N LYS A 105 -6.90 -14.36 -17.79
CA LYS A 105 -6.24 -13.69 -18.93
C LYS A 105 -6.94 -12.36 -19.22
N ALA A 106 -6.16 -11.34 -19.58
CA ALA A 106 -6.71 -10.07 -20.05
C ALA A 106 -7.70 -10.27 -21.20
N THR A 107 -8.84 -9.59 -21.12
CA THR A 107 -9.76 -9.44 -22.27
C THR A 107 -9.09 -8.66 -23.37
N LEU A 108 -8.39 -7.57 -23.01
CA LEU A 108 -7.53 -6.83 -23.93
C LEU A 108 -6.41 -6.13 -23.15
N VAL A 109 -5.21 -6.14 -23.74
CA VAL A 109 -4.07 -5.31 -23.33
C VAL A 109 -3.92 -4.20 -24.38
N ALA A 110 -4.15 -2.95 -23.98
CA ALA A 110 -4.12 -1.78 -24.83
C ALA A 110 -2.84 -0.96 -24.56
N ILE A 111 -1.77 -1.33 -25.28
CA ILE A 111 -0.44 -0.70 -25.25
C ILE A 111 -0.05 -0.26 -26.66
N GLU A 112 0.85 0.72 -26.77
CA GLU A 112 1.31 1.31 -28.05
C GLU A 112 1.65 0.24 -29.10
N SER A 113 2.40 -0.79 -28.70
CA SER A 113 2.90 -1.86 -29.58
C SER A 113 1.81 -2.69 -30.26
N LYS A 114 0.56 -2.67 -29.75
CA LYS A 114 -0.56 -3.37 -30.42
C LYS A 114 -0.97 -2.68 -31.71
N ARG A 115 -0.85 -1.35 -31.77
CA ARG A 115 -1.28 -0.55 -32.92
C ARG A 115 -0.74 0.88 -32.87
N GLN A 116 0.55 1.02 -33.20
CA GLN A 116 1.30 2.27 -33.05
C GLN A 116 0.74 3.42 -33.89
N ASP A 117 0.27 3.16 -35.12
CA ASP A 117 -0.29 4.19 -36.00
C ASP A 117 -1.54 4.88 -35.45
N LEU A 118 -2.38 4.21 -34.66
CA LEU A 118 -3.48 4.88 -33.94
C LEU A 118 -3.01 5.57 -32.68
N TRP A 119 -2.04 4.98 -32.00
CA TRP A 119 -1.46 5.58 -30.81
C TRP A 119 -0.88 6.95 -31.13
N ASP A 120 -0.06 7.03 -32.17
CA ASP A 120 0.59 8.26 -32.64
C ASP A 120 -0.43 9.32 -33.04
N VAL A 121 -1.43 8.94 -33.85
CA VAL A 121 -2.46 9.90 -34.31
C VAL A 121 -3.27 10.46 -33.14
N LEU A 122 -3.70 9.61 -32.19
CA LEU A 122 -4.46 10.10 -31.03
C LEU A 122 -3.59 10.93 -30.09
N LYS A 123 -2.31 10.59 -29.96
CA LYS A 123 -1.35 11.36 -29.18
C LYS A 123 -1.12 12.74 -29.80
N GLU A 124 -0.89 12.81 -31.12
CA GLU A 124 -0.77 14.06 -31.87
C GLU A 124 -2.01 14.94 -31.68
N MET A 125 -3.21 14.37 -31.88
CA MET A 125 -4.47 15.08 -31.62
C MET A 125 -4.54 15.63 -30.19
N HIS A 126 -4.10 14.87 -29.18
CA HIS A 126 -4.10 15.30 -27.77
C HIS A 126 -3.07 16.40 -27.48
N GLU A 127 -1.92 16.35 -28.13
CA GLU A 127 -0.85 17.36 -27.99
C GLU A 127 -1.22 18.67 -28.69
N GLU A 128 -1.97 18.62 -29.80
CA GLU A 128 -2.54 19.80 -30.46
C GLU A 128 -3.64 20.45 -29.61
N GLU A 129 -4.57 19.65 -29.10
CA GLU A 129 -5.65 20.08 -28.20
C GLU A 129 -5.96 18.96 -27.21
N CYS A 130 -5.73 19.21 -25.92
CA CYS A 130 -5.95 18.18 -24.90
C CYS A 130 -7.40 17.69 -24.89
N PHE A 131 -7.56 16.38 -24.92
CA PHE A 131 -8.84 15.70 -24.65
C PHE A 131 -9.32 16.01 -23.23
N ASP A 132 -10.63 16.12 -23.04
CA ASP A 132 -11.28 16.36 -21.73
C ASP A 132 -10.94 15.29 -20.69
N LEU A 133 -10.67 14.06 -21.16
CA LEU A 133 -10.22 12.95 -20.32
C LEU A 133 -8.80 13.14 -19.75
N GLY A 134 -8.06 14.15 -20.20
CA GLY A 134 -6.67 14.42 -19.81
C GLY A 134 -5.65 13.41 -20.35
N THR A 135 -6.09 12.44 -21.17
CA THR A 135 -5.25 11.42 -21.79
C THR A 135 -5.95 10.83 -23.02
N TRP A 136 -5.17 10.35 -23.99
CA TRP A 136 -5.68 9.63 -25.18
C TRP A 136 -5.84 8.12 -24.97
N THR A 137 -5.35 7.57 -23.86
CA THR A 137 -5.26 6.11 -23.65
C THR A 137 -6.61 5.40 -23.57
N PHE A 138 -7.63 6.02 -22.96
CA PHE A 138 -8.99 5.45 -22.90
C PHE A 138 -9.66 5.42 -24.29
N LEU A 139 -9.47 6.47 -25.08
CA LEU A 139 -9.90 6.52 -26.48
C LEU A 139 -9.21 5.43 -27.29
N TYR A 140 -7.89 5.33 -27.17
CA TYR A 140 -7.09 4.28 -27.82
C TYR A 140 -7.62 2.89 -27.50
N ALA A 141 -7.81 2.57 -26.20
CA ALA A 141 -8.28 1.26 -25.76
C ALA A 141 -9.71 0.95 -26.26
N SER A 142 -10.60 1.95 -26.29
CA SER A 142 -11.96 1.79 -26.84
C SER A 142 -11.94 1.45 -28.34
N LEU A 143 -11.15 2.17 -29.14
CA LEU A 143 -11.05 1.95 -30.58
C LEU A 143 -10.32 0.63 -30.89
N LEU A 144 -9.27 0.31 -30.12
CA LEU A 144 -8.58 -0.97 -30.24
C LEU A 144 -9.50 -2.15 -29.93
N SER A 145 -10.40 -2.01 -28.93
CA SER A 145 -11.42 -3.02 -28.63
C SER A 145 -12.29 -3.31 -29.85
N LEU A 146 -12.77 -2.27 -30.54
CA LEU A 146 -13.60 -2.44 -31.75
C LEU A 146 -12.83 -3.03 -32.94
N LEU A 147 -11.52 -2.77 -33.00
CA LEU A 147 -10.66 -3.21 -34.10
C LEU A 147 -10.21 -4.66 -33.98
N THR A 148 -10.00 -5.14 -32.75
CA THR A 148 -9.25 -6.37 -32.49
C THR A 148 -10.07 -7.46 -31.82
N LEU A 149 -11.12 -7.10 -31.07
CA LEU A 149 -11.91 -8.09 -30.32
C LEU A 149 -13.05 -8.68 -31.18
N PRO A 150 -13.41 -9.96 -30.94
CA PRO A 150 -14.63 -10.53 -31.46
C PRO A 150 -15.86 -9.90 -30.78
N GLU A 151 -17.05 -10.13 -31.34
CA GLU A 151 -18.28 -9.43 -30.91
C GLU A 151 -18.68 -9.77 -29.47
N GLU A 152 -18.51 -11.03 -29.09
CA GLU A 152 -18.76 -11.52 -27.74
C GLU A 152 -17.90 -10.80 -26.70
N ASP A 153 -16.64 -10.49 -27.03
CA ASP A 153 -15.74 -9.82 -26.10
C ASP A 153 -15.98 -8.30 -26.08
N ILE A 154 -16.36 -7.70 -27.20
CA ILE A 154 -16.85 -6.30 -27.20
C ILE A 154 -18.07 -6.17 -26.29
N LYS A 155 -19.00 -7.14 -26.33
CA LYS A 155 -20.16 -7.18 -25.41
C LYS A 155 -19.71 -7.32 -23.95
N VAL A 156 -18.66 -8.09 -23.67
CA VAL A 156 -18.08 -8.20 -22.33
C VAL A 156 -17.51 -6.86 -21.84
N VAL A 157 -16.85 -6.08 -22.72
CA VAL A 157 -16.36 -4.74 -22.37
C VAL A 157 -17.52 -3.77 -22.18
N ALA A 158 -18.48 -3.76 -23.12
CA ALA A 158 -19.63 -2.86 -23.09
C ALA A 158 -20.58 -3.11 -21.90
N ASP A 159 -20.60 -4.33 -21.35
CA ASP A 159 -21.35 -4.71 -20.16
C ASP A 159 -20.64 -4.30 -18.85
N LYS A 160 -19.46 -3.68 -18.87
CA LYS A 160 -18.78 -3.23 -17.65
C LYS A 160 -19.51 -2.05 -17.00
N PHE A 161 -19.20 -1.80 -15.73
CA PHE A 161 -19.84 -0.69 -15.01
C PHE A 161 -19.48 0.65 -15.65
N VAL A 162 -20.50 1.45 -15.94
CA VAL A 162 -20.37 2.85 -16.34
C VAL A 162 -21.35 3.68 -15.49
N PRO A 163 -20.98 4.88 -15.01
CA PRO A 163 -21.81 5.62 -14.07
C PRO A 163 -23.19 6.03 -14.58
N ASP A 164 -23.26 6.57 -15.80
CA ASP A 164 -24.50 7.17 -16.32
C ASP A 164 -25.26 6.24 -17.30
N GLY A 165 -24.69 5.04 -17.58
CA GLY A 165 -25.37 3.98 -18.33
C GLY A 165 -25.86 4.44 -19.71
N GLU A 166 -27.13 4.16 -19.99
CA GLU A 166 -27.79 4.58 -21.23
C GLU A 166 -28.01 6.10 -21.33
N ASN A 167 -27.89 6.84 -20.22
CA ASN A 167 -28.04 8.30 -20.19
C ASN A 167 -26.70 9.03 -20.45
N GLU A 168 -25.63 8.30 -20.75
CA GLU A 168 -24.32 8.89 -21.03
C GLU A 168 -24.37 9.78 -22.28
N VAL A 169 -23.89 11.02 -22.13
CA VAL A 169 -23.80 11.98 -23.22
C VAL A 169 -22.53 11.72 -24.02
N ILE A 170 -22.62 11.85 -25.35
CA ILE A 170 -21.45 11.77 -26.23
C ILE A 170 -20.55 12.99 -25.94
N SER A 171 -19.29 12.75 -25.59
CA SER A 171 -18.34 13.82 -25.31
C SER A 171 -17.86 14.53 -26.57
N ASP A 172 -17.38 15.76 -26.41
CA ASP A 172 -16.75 16.53 -27.48
C ASP A 172 -15.50 15.82 -28.02
N ASP A 173 -14.76 15.09 -27.16
CA ASP A 173 -13.66 14.21 -27.57
C ASP A 173 -14.10 13.15 -28.58
N VAL A 174 -15.24 12.47 -28.33
CA VAL A 174 -15.78 11.46 -29.25
C VAL A 174 -16.25 12.11 -30.54
N GLU A 175 -16.94 13.25 -30.46
CA GLU A 175 -17.34 14.03 -31.63
C GLU A 175 -16.14 14.43 -32.49
N ARG A 176 -15.07 14.92 -31.86
CA ARG A 176 -13.80 15.31 -32.51
C ARG A 176 -13.14 14.12 -33.18
N VAL A 177 -13.01 12.99 -32.49
CA VAL A 177 -12.43 11.77 -33.08
C VAL A 177 -13.24 11.30 -34.27
N PHE A 178 -14.58 11.31 -34.21
CA PHE A 178 -15.42 10.92 -35.35
C PHE A 178 -15.31 11.86 -36.56
N ARG A 179 -15.00 13.14 -36.33
CA ARG A 179 -14.87 14.16 -37.37
C ARG A 179 -13.49 14.15 -38.03
N ASP A 180 -12.44 14.09 -37.21
CA ASP A 180 -11.07 14.41 -37.65
C ASP A 180 -10.22 13.16 -37.87
N LEU A 181 -10.54 12.04 -37.22
CA LEU A 181 -9.82 10.79 -37.46
C LEU A 181 -10.21 10.26 -38.84
N ASP A 182 -9.23 10.10 -39.72
CA ASP A 182 -9.44 9.46 -41.01
C ASP A 182 -9.64 7.95 -40.80
N PHE A 183 -10.88 7.55 -40.48
CA PHE A 183 -11.24 6.15 -40.27
C PHE A 183 -10.89 5.29 -41.49
N VAL A 184 -10.85 5.86 -42.70
CA VAL A 184 -10.43 5.10 -43.87
C VAL A 184 -8.94 4.81 -43.80
N LYS A 185 -8.06 5.78 -43.54
CA LYS A 185 -6.61 5.48 -43.40
C LYS A 185 -6.31 4.59 -42.19
N VAL A 186 -7.02 4.81 -41.09
CA VAL A 186 -6.78 4.13 -39.81
C VAL A 186 -7.38 2.72 -39.78
N PHE A 187 -8.50 2.46 -40.47
CA PHE A 187 -9.17 1.15 -40.46
C PHE A 187 -8.92 0.36 -41.76
N ASN A 188 -8.22 0.90 -42.76
CA ASN A 188 -8.24 0.37 -44.12
C ASN A 188 -6.84 0.31 -44.79
N LYS A 189 -6.08 -0.77 -44.50
CA LYS A 189 -5.35 -1.50 -45.56
C LYS A 189 -6.34 -2.39 -46.33
N GLY A 190 -7.31 -1.79 -47.01
CA GLY A 190 -8.12 -2.46 -48.05
C GLY A 190 -9.25 -3.42 -47.62
N ARG A 191 -9.81 -3.33 -46.41
CA ARG A 191 -11.14 -3.88 -46.11
C ARG A 191 -12.00 -2.81 -45.44
N ALA A 192 -13.24 -2.62 -45.92
CA ALA A 192 -14.30 -2.00 -45.11
C ALA A 192 -14.22 -2.54 -43.67
N PHE A 193 -14.53 -1.70 -42.65
CA PHE A 193 -14.52 -2.05 -41.23
C PHE A 193 -14.70 -3.58 -41.04
N PRO A 194 -13.75 -4.33 -40.45
CA PRO A 194 -13.48 -5.78 -40.67
C PRO A 194 -14.63 -6.82 -40.60
N SER A 195 -15.88 -6.43 -40.56
CA SER A 195 -17.06 -7.26 -40.36
C SER A 195 -18.37 -6.69 -40.95
N GLY A 196 -18.36 -5.52 -41.59
CA GLY A 196 -19.61 -4.84 -41.96
C GLY A 196 -20.41 -4.33 -40.75
N ARG A 197 -19.78 -4.25 -39.56
CA ARG A 197 -20.37 -3.73 -38.33
C ARG A 197 -20.44 -2.20 -38.36
N THR A 198 -21.59 -1.65 -37.97
CA THR A 198 -21.78 -0.22 -37.73
C THR A 198 -21.36 0.12 -36.30
N TYR A 199 -20.32 0.93 -36.15
CA TYR A 199 -19.87 1.43 -34.85
C TYR A 199 -20.45 2.83 -34.63
N THR A 200 -21.19 3.01 -33.54
CA THR A 200 -21.85 4.28 -33.22
C THR A 200 -21.01 5.09 -32.23
N LYS A 201 -21.17 6.41 -32.23
CA LYS A 201 -20.56 7.29 -31.23
C LYS A 201 -20.93 6.87 -29.80
N HIS A 202 -22.18 6.46 -29.59
CA HIS A 202 -22.64 5.92 -28.31
C HIS A 202 -21.87 4.68 -27.86
N LEU A 203 -21.59 3.74 -28.78
CA LEU A 203 -20.80 2.56 -28.43
C LEU A 203 -19.37 2.96 -28.04
N VAL A 204 -18.74 3.85 -28.80
CA VAL A 204 -17.38 4.34 -28.47
C VAL A 204 -17.37 5.05 -27.12
N GLN A 205 -18.34 5.94 -26.86
CA GLN A 205 -18.51 6.61 -25.57
C GLN A 205 -18.66 5.60 -24.42
N ASN A 206 -19.51 4.58 -24.58
CA ASN A 206 -19.70 3.54 -23.59
C ASN A 206 -18.40 2.76 -23.32
N LEU A 207 -17.68 2.39 -24.37
CA LEU A 207 -16.41 1.66 -24.23
C LEU A 207 -15.33 2.51 -23.55
N ILE A 208 -15.21 3.81 -23.87
CA ILE A 208 -14.29 4.73 -23.17
C ILE A 208 -14.55 4.69 -21.66
N ASN A 209 -15.81 4.80 -21.26
CA ASN A 209 -16.18 4.75 -19.85
C ASN A 209 -15.95 3.36 -19.24
N ALA A 210 -16.27 2.28 -19.96
CA ALA A 210 -15.95 0.93 -19.52
C ALA A 210 -14.45 0.78 -19.21
N TRP A 211 -13.57 1.27 -20.08
CA TRP A 211 -12.13 1.29 -19.81
C TRP A 211 -11.77 2.19 -18.63
N ARG A 212 -12.29 3.42 -18.59
CA ARG A 212 -11.98 4.41 -17.54
C ARG A 212 -12.27 3.90 -16.13
N TYR A 213 -13.39 3.22 -15.92
CA TYR A 213 -13.85 2.83 -14.59
C TYR A 213 -13.49 1.38 -14.19
N ASN A 214 -13.00 0.55 -15.13
CA ASN A 214 -12.82 -0.89 -14.90
C ASN A 214 -11.44 -1.44 -15.29
N SER A 215 -10.60 -0.66 -15.99
CA SER A 215 -9.27 -1.10 -16.40
C SER A 215 -8.21 -0.88 -15.31
N PHE A 216 -7.07 -1.52 -15.53
CA PHE A 216 -5.85 -1.44 -14.72
C PHE A 216 -4.76 -0.78 -15.55
N GLY A 217 -3.85 -0.05 -14.92
CA GLY A 217 -2.63 0.40 -15.57
C GLY A 217 -1.73 -0.78 -15.91
N HIS A 218 -1.18 -0.81 -17.12
CA HIS A 218 -0.21 -1.82 -17.52
C HIS A 218 1.07 -1.73 -16.67
N HIS A 219 1.73 -2.86 -16.44
CA HIS A 219 2.75 -3.00 -15.41
C HIS A 219 4.13 -2.43 -15.80
N THR A 220 4.39 -2.27 -17.10
CA THR A 220 5.71 -1.86 -17.64
C THR A 220 5.65 -0.76 -18.69
N GLU A 221 4.48 -0.49 -19.27
CA GLU A 221 4.32 0.44 -20.40
C GLU A 221 3.15 1.36 -20.11
N ASP A 222 3.15 2.53 -20.74
CA ASP A 222 1.98 3.41 -20.75
C ASP A 222 0.86 2.72 -21.51
N GLY A 223 -0.14 2.23 -20.78
CA GLY A 223 -1.25 1.49 -21.36
C GLY A 223 -2.22 0.95 -20.32
N LEU A 224 -3.26 0.30 -20.81
CA LEU A 224 -4.37 -0.19 -20.00
C LEU A 224 -4.60 -1.68 -20.21
N VAL A 225 -5.03 -2.38 -19.17
CA VAL A 225 -5.42 -3.79 -19.23
C VAL A 225 -6.82 -3.95 -18.68
N LEU A 226 -7.68 -4.69 -19.38
CA LEU A 226 -9.04 -4.97 -18.94
C LEU A 226 -9.25 -6.47 -18.79
N TYR A 227 -9.93 -6.86 -17.72
CA TYR A 227 -10.28 -8.24 -17.39
C TYR A 227 -11.80 -8.35 -17.25
N ASN A 228 -12.35 -9.55 -17.33
CA ASN A 228 -13.80 -9.71 -17.27
C ASN A 228 -14.30 -9.82 -15.83
N ARG A 229 -13.83 -10.84 -15.08
CA ARG A 229 -14.28 -11.14 -13.72
C ARG A 229 -13.58 -10.29 -12.68
N ILE A 230 -12.30 -9.99 -12.88
CA ILE A 230 -11.55 -9.11 -11.98
C ILE A 230 -12.21 -7.73 -11.85
N SER A 231 -12.74 -7.17 -12.94
CA SER A 231 -13.46 -5.88 -12.92
C SER A 231 -14.81 -5.92 -12.20
N MET A 232 -15.29 -7.09 -11.76
CA MET A 232 -16.51 -7.23 -10.94
C MET A 232 -16.22 -7.21 -9.44
N MET A 233 -14.96 -7.16 -9.03
CA MET A 233 -14.60 -7.08 -7.61
C MET A 233 -14.76 -5.66 -7.10
N ALA A 234 -15.47 -5.49 -5.99
CA ALA A 234 -15.59 -4.18 -5.38
C ALA A 234 -14.30 -3.74 -4.67
N HIS A 235 -14.21 -2.43 -4.45
CA HIS A 235 -13.14 -1.83 -3.67
C HIS A 235 -13.21 -2.20 -2.17
N GLY A 236 -12.05 -2.45 -1.55
CA GLY A 236 -11.86 -2.41 -0.10
C GLY A 236 -10.50 -1.82 0.28
N CYS A 237 -10.47 -0.90 1.26
CA CYS A 237 -9.21 -0.41 1.86
C CYS A 237 -8.57 -1.44 2.83
N ASP A 238 -9.32 -2.47 3.20
CA ASP A 238 -8.85 -3.72 3.81
C ASP A 238 -9.33 -4.87 2.92
N PRO A 239 -8.72 -5.05 1.73
CA PRO A 239 -9.25 -5.96 0.72
C PRO A 239 -9.07 -7.41 1.14
N SER A 240 -10.06 -8.24 0.80
CA SER A 240 -10.03 -9.67 1.08
C SER A 240 -9.11 -10.45 0.15
N CYS A 241 -8.75 -9.86 -1.00
CA CYS A 241 -7.84 -10.43 -1.98
C CYS A 241 -6.60 -9.54 -2.20
N CYS A 242 -5.57 -10.18 -2.73
CA CYS A 242 -4.35 -9.58 -3.25
C CYS A 242 -4.08 -10.19 -4.62
N TRP A 243 -3.22 -9.54 -5.41
CA TRP A 243 -2.98 -9.97 -6.77
C TRP A 243 -1.57 -9.67 -7.23
N THR A 244 -1.14 -10.42 -8.24
CA THR A 244 0.11 -10.22 -8.97
C THR A 244 -0.13 -10.43 -10.46
N TYR A 245 0.73 -9.83 -11.28
CA TYR A 245 0.80 -10.20 -12.69
C TYR A 245 1.47 -11.56 -12.84
N GLY A 246 0.86 -12.44 -13.62
CA GLY A 246 1.48 -13.64 -14.16
C GLY A 246 1.97 -13.42 -15.59
N ASP A 247 2.26 -14.50 -16.30
CA ASP A 247 2.70 -14.45 -17.70
C ASP A 247 1.62 -13.82 -18.60
N GLU A 248 2.06 -13.14 -19.67
CA GLU A 248 1.19 -12.50 -20.68
C GLU A 248 0.10 -11.58 -20.08
N ASP A 249 0.45 -10.78 -19.06
CA ASP A 249 -0.50 -9.90 -18.37
C ASP A 249 -1.71 -10.66 -17.79
N SER A 250 -1.50 -11.90 -17.34
CA SER A 250 -2.53 -12.62 -16.61
C SER A 250 -2.64 -12.09 -15.18
N PHE A 251 -3.85 -12.09 -14.64
CA PHE A 251 -4.15 -11.59 -13.30
C PHE A 251 -4.29 -12.76 -12.33
N VAL A 252 -3.28 -12.97 -11.49
CA VAL A 252 -3.29 -14.03 -10.48
C VAL A 252 -3.95 -13.49 -9.22
N LEU A 253 -5.19 -13.91 -8.97
CA LEU A 253 -5.95 -13.51 -7.79
C LEU A 253 -5.70 -14.49 -6.64
N ARG A 254 -5.23 -13.97 -5.49
CA ARG A 254 -5.02 -14.74 -4.26
C ARG A 254 -5.88 -14.21 -3.12
N SER A 255 -6.30 -15.11 -2.24
CA SER A 255 -6.98 -14.72 -1.01
C SER A 255 -5.98 -14.12 -0.03
N ARG A 256 -6.19 -12.88 0.40
CA ARG A 256 -5.30 -12.18 1.36
C ARG A 256 -5.59 -12.58 2.80
N VAL A 257 -6.82 -13.04 3.05
CA VAL A 257 -7.34 -13.46 4.36
C VAL A 257 -8.08 -14.78 4.20
N ALA A 258 -8.39 -15.47 5.30
CA ALA A 258 -9.30 -16.60 5.22
C ALA A 258 -10.73 -16.11 4.93
N LEU A 259 -11.45 -16.80 4.03
CA LEU A 259 -12.83 -16.49 3.69
C LEU A 259 -13.71 -17.75 3.74
N PRO A 260 -14.94 -17.66 4.26
CA PRO A 260 -15.91 -18.74 4.14
C PRO A 260 -16.49 -18.78 2.70
N PRO A 261 -17.14 -19.89 2.31
CA PRO A 261 -17.98 -19.94 1.11
C PRO A 261 -18.99 -18.79 1.12
N GLY A 262 -19.14 -18.12 -0.02
CA GLY A 262 -19.98 -16.93 -0.15
C GLY A 262 -19.35 -15.64 0.37
N GLY A 263 -18.09 -15.66 0.83
CA GLY A 263 -17.34 -14.47 1.19
C GLY A 263 -17.12 -13.54 0.00
N GLU A 264 -17.17 -12.23 0.23
CA GLU A 264 -16.95 -11.23 -0.81
C GLU A 264 -15.47 -11.12 -1.18
N LEU A 265 -15.20 -11.11 -2.49
CA LEU A 265 -13.88 -10.91 -3.06
C LEU A 265 -13.72 -9.42 -3.41
N THR A 266 -12.81 -8.76 -2.69
CA THR A 266 -12.52 -7.34 -2.85
C THR A 266 -11.04 -7.12 -3.10
N ILE A 267 -10.71 -6.11 -3.90
CA ILE A 267 -9.36 -5.61 -4.14
C ILE A 267 -9.28 -4.14 -3.77
N SER A 268 -8.06 -3.61 -3.62
CA SER A 268 -7.87 -2.17 -3.54
C SER A 268 -7.85 -1.58 -4.96
N TYR A 269 -8.50 -0.42 -5.12
CA TYR A 269 -8.36 0.43 -6.31
C TYR A 269 -7.27 1.49 -6.10
N LEU A 270 -6.83 1.62 -4.85
CA LEU A 270 -5.73 2.48 -4.45
C LEU A 270 -4.43 1.71 -4.53
N GLN A 271 -3.35 2.43 -4.82
CA GLN A 271 -1.99 1.92 -4.69
C GLN A 271 -1.69 1.61 -3.22
N ASP A 272 -0.73 0.71 -2.98
CA ASP A 272 -0.37 0.27 -1.62
C ASP A 272 0.08 1.45 -0.73
N ASP A 273 0.75 2.46 -1.28
CA ASP A 273 1.15 3.67 -0.54
C ASP A 273 -0.06 4.48 -0.05
N ASP A 274 -1.09 4.62 -0.88
CA ASP A 274 -2.32 5.32 -0.52
C ASP A 274 -3.13 4.53 0.52
N LEU A 275 -3.02 3.20 0.54
CA LEU A 275 -3.60 2.39 1.62
C LEU A 275 -2.98 2.69 2.98
N LEU A 276 -1.80 3.30 3.08
CA LEU A 276 -1.19 3.66 4.37
C LEU A 276 -1.62 5.04 4.87
N LYS A 277 -2.45 5.77 4.11
CA LYS A 277 -2.93 7.12 4.45
C LYS A 277 -4.23 7.11 5.24
N GLY A 278 -4.61 8.28 5.77
CA GLY A 278 -5.88 8.53 6.46
C GLY A 278 -7.12 8.22 5.60
N THR A 279 -8.25 8.00 6.27
CA THR A 279 -9.53 7.60 5.68
C THR A 279 -10.09 8.66 4.74
N ASP A 280 -9.93 9.92 5.09
CA ASP A 280 -10.23 11.08 4.26
C ASP A 280 -9.41 11.06 2.96
N VAL A 281 -8.10 10.83 3.05
CA VAL A 281 -7.22 10.75 1.87
C VAL A 281 -7.61 9.58 0.98
N ARG A 282 -7.83 8.39 1.57
CA ARG A 282 -8.28 7.21 0.80
C ARG A 282 -9.61 7.45 0.10
N ARG A 283 -10.58 8.09 0.76
CA ARG A 283 -11.87 8.46 0.16
C ARG A 283 -11.71 9.49 -0.96
N GLY A 284 -10.89 10.51 -0.75
CA GLY A 284 -10.59 11.52 -1.79
C GLY A 284 -10.02 10.89 -3.06
N LYS A 285 -9.13 9.90 -2.91
CA LYS A 285 -8.58 9.14 -4.05
C LYS A 285 -9.61 8.27 -4.78
N LEU A 286 -10.72 7.91 -4.12
CA LEU A 286 -11.80 7.10 -4.69
C LEU A 286 -12.93 7.92 -5.31
N GLU A 287 -12.91 9.25 -5.17
CA GLU A 287 -13.96 10.14 -5.72
C GLU A 287 -14.19 9.91 -7.23
N ASN A 288 -13.12 9.56 -7.96
CA ASN A 288 -13.19 9.23 -9.38
C ASN A 288 -14.14 8.06 -9.69
N TRP A 289 -14.41 7.15 -8.75
CA TRP A 289 -15.36 6.05 -8.91
C TRP A 289 -16.78 6.41 -8.43
N ARG A 290 -17.03 7.67 -8.06
CA ARG A 290 -18.35 8.21 -7.67
C ARG A 290 -19.01 7.48 -6.50
N PHE A 291 -18.22 7.00 -5.53
CA PHE A 291 -18.74 6.47 -4.27
C PHE A 291 -17.90 6.92 -3.07
N THR A 292 -18.52 6.97 -1.90
CA THR A 292 -17.84 7.17 -0.61
C THR A 292 -17.53 5.82 0.02
N CYS A 293 -16.24 5.51 0.23
CA CYS A 293 -15.85 4.20 0.76
C CYS A 293 -16.35 3.97 2.18
N ALA A 294 -17.07 2.85 2.35
CA ALA A 294 -17.67 2.35 3.58
C ALA A 294 -17.20 0.93 3.92
N CYS A 295 -15.98 0.56 3.50
CA CYS A 295 -15.42 -0.75 3.83
C CYS A 295 -15.13 -0.86 5.33
N SER A 296 -14.88 -2.10 5.82
CA SER A 296 -14.60 -2.39 7.23
C SER A 296 -13.59 -1.44 7.89
N ARG A 297 -12.58 -1.00 7.14
CA ARG A 297 -11.56 -0.05 7.62
C ARG A 297 -12.02 1.40 7.60
N CYS A 298 -12.69 1.85 6.54
CA CYS A 298 -13.21 3.23 6.46
C CYS A 298 -14.42 3.47 7.37
N SER A 299 -15.06 2.39 7.83
CA SER A 299 -16.17 2.44 8.80
C SER A 299 -15.73 2.28 10.25
N LEU A 300 -14.42 2.19 10.51
CA LEU A 300 -13.92 2.24 11.88
C LEU A 300 -14.24 3.62 12.49
N LYS A 301 -14.70 3.62 13.75
CA LYS A 301 -14.97 4.85 14.50
C LYS A 301 -13.72 5.71 14.70
N VAL A 302 -12.54 5.10 14.67
CA VAL A 302 -11.25 5.74 14.95
C VAL A 302 -10.29 5.44 13.82
N ASP A 303 -9.69 6.50 13.25
CA ASP A 303 -8.64 6.36 12.25
C ASP A 303 -7.26 6.29 12.89
N LEU A 304 -6.71 5.07 12.95
CA LEU A 304 -5.41 4.82 13.54
C LEU A 304 -4.24 5.38 12.71
N CYS A 305 -4.46 5.70 11.41
CA CYS A 305 -3.45 6.31 10.54
C CYS A 305 -3.39 7.84 10.69
N ARG A 306 -4.24 8.42 11.53
CA ARG A 306 -4.44 9.87 11.68
C ARG A 306 -4.34 10.29 13.15
N GLY A 307 -3.20 9.94 13.77
CA GLY A 307 -2.88 10.24 15.17
C GLY A 307 -2.16 11.58 15.35
N PHE A 308 -2.71 12.47 16.15
CA PHE A 308 -2.12 13.75 16.53
C PHE A 308 -1.44 13.66 17.89
N ARG A 309 -0.24 14.23 18.04
CA ARG A 309 0.50 14.19 19.29
C ARG A 309 -0.23 14.99 20.36
N CYS A 310 -0.42 14.40 21.54
CA CYS A 310 -1.07 15.07 22.66
C CYS A 310 -0.21 16.25 23.14
N LEU A 311 -0.69 17.49 22.98
CA LEU A 311 0.05 18.69 23.40
C LEU A 311 0.21 18.82 24.92
N LYS A 312 -0.59 18.07 25.71
CA LYS A 312 -0.51 18.06 27.17
C LYS A 312 0.58 17.14 27.69
N CYS A 313 0.53 15.85 27.36
CA CYS A 313 1.51 14.88 27.87
C CYS A 313 2.71 14.67 26.95
N ARG A 314 2.62 15.06 25.66
CA ARG A 314 3.64 14.88 24.60
C ARG A 314 4.02 13.44 24.27
N VAL A 315 3.48 12.47 25.01
CA VAL A 315 3.71 11.03 24.81
C VAL A 315 2.60 10.40 23.97
N GLY A 316 1.35 10.51 24.40
CA GLY A 316 0.22 9.84 23.75
C GLY A 316 -0.33 10.57 22.52
N ALA A 317 -1.36 9.96 21.92
CA ALA A 317 -2.02 10.40 20.71
C ALA A 317 -3.52 10.68 20.91
N HIS A 318 -4.02 11.66 20.18
CA HIS A 318 -5.44 11.84 19.87
C HIS A 318 -5.67 11.36 18.45
N TYR A 319 -6.60 10.43 18.23
CA TYR A 319 -6.92 9.94 16.89
C TYR A 319 -8.18 10.60 16.35
N TYR A 320 -8.26 10.74 15.03
CA TYR A 320 -9.47 11.23 14.38
C TYR A 320 -10.63 10.25 14.56
N LYS A 321 -11.81 10.78 14.87
CA LYS A 321 -13.07 10.03 15.00
C LYS A 321 -13.94 10.28 13.78
N GLU A 322 -14.18 9.22 13.02
CA GLU A 322 -15.09 9.25 11.87
C GLU A 322 -16.54 9.29 12.39
N ASN A 323 -17.29 10.33 12.03
CA ASN A 323 -18.68 10.52 12.43
C ASN A 323 -19.61 10.06 11.29
N PHE A 324 -19.64 8.74 11.07
CA PHE A 324 -20.35 8.11 9.95
C PHE A 324 -21.84 8.53 9.88
N ASP A 325 -22.50 8.65 11.04
CA ASP A 325 -23.93 9.00 11.10
C ASP A 325 -24.21 10.44 10.67
N ARG A 326 -23.37 11.43 11.02
CA ARG A 326 -23.62 12.84 10.67
C ARG A 326 -23.38 13.14 9.20
N ASP A 327 -22.33 12.55 8.62
CA ASP A 327 -21.96 12.85 7.24
C ASP A 327 -22.80 12.03 6.25
N HIS A 328 -23.17 10.78 6.56
CA HIS A 328 -24.15 10.03 5.78
C HIS A 328 -25.54 10.67 5.85
N GLU A 329 -25.96 11.20 7.01
CA GLU A 329 -27.24 11.90 7.13
C GLU A 329 -27.23 13.27 6.41
N LYS A 330 -26.10 14.00 6.41
CA LYS A 330 -25.92 15.20 5.58
C LYS A 330 -25.92 14.88 4.09
N GLU A 331 -25.29 13.77 3.68
CA GLU A 331 -25.20 13.34 2.28
C GLU A 331 -26.54 12.80 1.77
N LEU A 332 -27.29 12.06 2.59
CA LEU A 332 -28.69 11.71 2.33
C LEU A 332 -29.58 12.95 2.24
N LYS A 333 -29.39 13.93 3.13
CA LYS A 333 -30.15 15.21 3.12
C LYS A 333 -29.77 16.10 1.94
N SER A 334 -28.53 16.05 1.44
CA SER A 334 -28.10 16.82 0.27
C SER A 334 -28.48 16.16 -1.05
N LYS A 335 -28.59 14.82 -1.08
CA LYS A 335 -29.10 14.03 -2.22
C LYS A 335 -30.63 13.92 -2.24
N ALA A 336 -31.32 14.28 -1.16
CA ALA A 336 -32.77 14.38 -1.09
C ALA A 336 -33.27 15.77 -1.55
N THR A 337 -33.12 16.08 -2.83
CA THR A 337 -33.97 17.08 -3.49
C THR A 337 -34.86 16.38 -4.53
N PRO A 338 -36.17 16.68 -4.59
CA PRO A 338 -37.01 16.15 -5.67
C PRO A 338 -36.56 16.76 -6.99
N PHE A 339 -36.30 15.91 -7.98
CA PHE A 339 -36.18 16.26 -9.39
C PHE A 339 -37.34 17.19 -9.77
N ALA A 340 -37.04 18.46 -10.10
CA ALA A 340 -37.97 19.39 -10.70
C ALA A 340 -37.31 20.03 -11.93
N ILE A 341 -37.99 19.84 -13.06
CA ILE A 341 -37.71 20.37 -14.40
C ILE A 341 -37.83 21.91 -14.36
N GLY A 342 -36.85 22.64 -14.92
CA GLY A 342 -37.01 24.09 -15.13
C GLY A 342 -35.76 24.87 -15.52
N MET A 343 -35.66 25.16 -16.83
CA MET A 343 -35.00 26.28 -17.55
C MET A 343 -33.99 27.22 -16.83
N LYS A 344 -32.83 27.39 -17.51
CA LYS A 344 -31.75 28.44 -17.45
C LYS A 344 -32.26 29.89 -17.24
N PRO A 345 -31.43 30.91 -16.83
CA PRO A 345 -30.11 31.20 -17.44
C PRO A 345 -28.97 31.92 -16.64
N SER A 346 -27.76 31.77 -17.21
CA SER A 346 -26.59 32.68 -17.39
C SER A 346 -25.97 33.53 -16.25
N ASN A 347 -24.63 33.41 -16.16
CA ASN A 347 -23.54 34.37 -15.80
C ASN A 347 -22.70 33.91 -14.60
N SER A 348 -21.40 34.19 -14.47
CA SER A 348 -20.26 34.51 -15.34
C SER A 348 -19.03 34.56 -14.41
N ASN A 349 -17.84 34.28 -14.94
CA ASN A 349 -16.51 34.61 -14.41
C ASN A 349 -15.96 33.81 -13.22
N VAL A 350 -14.99 32.93 -13.50
CA VAL A 350 -13.85 32.70 -12.61
C VAL A 350 -12.58 32.70 -13.48
N GLU A 351 -11.75 33.72 -13.29
CA GLU A 351 -10.43 33.84 -13.89
C GLU A 351 -9.47 32.82 -13.28
N SER A 352 -8.83 32.03 -14.15
CA SER A 352 -7.70 31.16 -13.82
C SER A 352 -6.40 31.97 -13.79
N THR A 353 -5.65 31.91 -12.70
CA THR A 353 -4.24 32.35 -12.71
C THR A 353 -3.31 31.18 -12.45
N HIS A 354 -2.65 30.76 -13.54
CA HIS A 354 -1.46 29.92 -13.54
C HIS A 354 -0.28 30.69 -12.94
N PHE A 355 0.51 30.05 -12.06
CA PHE A 355 1.85 30.55 -11.70
C PHE A 355 2.89 29.43 -11.72
N GLY A 356 4.02 29.75 -12.36
CA GLY A 356 5.11 28.86 -12.74
C GLY A 356 5.92 28.25 -11.58
N ARG A 357 6.46 27.06 -11.85
CA ARG A 357 6.91 26.05 -10.88
C ARG A 357 8.35 26.15 -10.37
N SER A 358 9.16 27.15 -10.73
CA SER A 358 10.59 27.14 -10.33
C SER A 358 10.95 28.05 -9.13
N SER A 359 10.13 29.04 -8.77
CA SER A 359 10.42 29.97 -7.65
C SER A 359 9.60 29.72 -6.37
N GLN A 360 8.65 28.76 -6.39
CA GLN A 360 7.77 28.47 -5.26
C GLN A 360 8.41 27.64 -4.15
N LYS A 361 9.45 26.82 -4.45
CA LYS A 361 10.07 25.91 -3.48
C LYS A 361 10.72 26.65 -2.29
N ILE A 362 11.47 27.73 -2.53
CA ILE A 362 12.15 28.50 -1.47
C ILE A 362 11.13 29.34 -0.67
N LEU A 363 10.10 29.90 -1.33
CA LEU A 363 9.08 30.72 -0.68
C LEU A 363 8.16 29.90 0.24
N MET A 364 7.87 28.63 -0.10
CA MET A 364 7.12 27.72 0.77
C MET A 364 7.93 27.34 2.02
N GLN A 365 9.23 27.11 1.90
CA GLN A 365 10.09 26.74 3.04
C GLN A 365 10.15 27.86 4.08
N GLU A 366 10.29 29.12 3.65
CA GLU A 366 10.25 30.26 4.57
C GLU A 366 8.87 30.49 5.18
N LYS A 367 7.79 30.35 4.41
CA LYS A 367 6.41 30.49 4.93
C LYS A 367 6.09 29.40 5.94
N PHE A 368 6.48 28.16 5.67
CA PHE A 368 6.35 27.03 6.57
C PHE A 368 7.14 27.24 7.87
N LEU A 369 8.41 27.67 7.79
CA LEU A 369 9.23 27.96 8.97
C LEU A 369 8.70 29.15 9.80
N LYS A 370 8.24 30.22 9.14
CA LYS A 370 7.64 31.39 9.82
C LYS A 370 6.34 31.01 10.53
N PHE A 371 5.51 30.20 9.89
CA PHE A 371 4.26 29.70 10.45
C PHE A 371 4.49 28.66 11.57
N HIS A 372 5.43 27.74 11.40
CA HIS A 372 5.87 26.80 12.43
C HIS A 372 6.38 27.53 13.67
N LYS A 373 7.26 28.52 13.47
CA LYS A 373 7.78 29.38 14.55
C LYS A 373 6.65 30.13 15.24
N HIS A 374 5.72 30.72 14.50
CA HIS A 374 4.56 31.41 15.06
C HIS A 374 3.69 30.49 15.94
N ASN A 375 3.45 29.25 15.50
CA ASN A 375 2.68 28.27 16.26
C ASN A 375 3.44 27.74 17.50
N MET A 376 4.77 27.61 17.42
CA MET A 376 5.61 27.27 18.57
C MET A 376 5.67 28.39 19.62
N ASP A 377 5.76 29.65 19.20
CA ASP A 377 5.76 30.81 20.09
C ASP A 377 4.41 30.93 20.85
N MET A 378 3.31 30.51 20.24
CA MET A 378 1.98 30.44 20.89
C MET A 378 1.91 29.37 22.01
N LEU A 379 2.70 28.30 21.90
CA LEU A 379 2.75 27.21 22.89
C LEU A 379 3.64 27.52 24.10
N GLN A 380 4.51 28.53 24.00
CA GLN A 380 5.49 28.88 25.04
C GLN A 380 5.11 30.10 25.89
N SER A 381 3.91 30.68 25.74
CA SER A 381 3.49 31.84 26.54
C SER A 381 3.15 31.45 28.00
N PRO A 382 3.92 31.92 29.02
CA PRO A 382 3.62 31.64 30.41
C PRO A 382 2.62 32.67 30.94
N ARG A 383 1.46 32.22 31.46
CA ARG A 383 0.67 33.06 32.36
C ARG A 383 1.39 33.16 33.71
N ALA A 384 2.04 34.30 33.91
CA ALA A 384 2.71 34.70 35.14
C ALA A 384 1.76 34.71 36.35
N MET A 385 2.22 34.17 37.48
CA MET A 385 1.93 34.72 38.81
C MET A 385 3.20 34.71 39.66
N ALA A 386 3.30 35.73 40.50
CA ALA A 386 4.52 36.38 40.94
C ALA A 386 5.28 35.68 42.09
N SER A 387 6.61 35.83 42.00
CA SER A 387 7.60 36.12 43.05
C SER A 387 7.47 35.48 44.44
N SER A 388 8.50 34.71 44.82
CA SER A 388 9.37 35.14 45.92
C SER A 388 10.78 34.53 45.78
N SER A 389 11.75 35.38 46.07
CA SER A 389 13.20 35.23 45.92
C SER A 389 13.84 34.34 46.99
N SER A 390 14.88 33.57 46.63
CA SER A 390 16.22 33.65 47.27
C SER A 390 17.25 32.65 46.71
N SER A 391 18.39 33.22 46.31
CA SER A 391 19.79 32.76 46.44
C SER A 391 20.27 31.38 45.94
N SER A 392 21.03 31.44 44.84
CA SER A 392 22.39 30.91 44.63
C SER A 392 22.76 29.46 45.02
N SER A 393 23.18 28.66 44.04
CA SER A 393 24.60 28.30 43.84
C SER A 393 24.79 27.29 42.70
N SER A 394 25.95 27.44 42.06
CA SER A 394 26.57 26.67 40.97
C SER A 394 26.84 25.20 41.29
N SER A 395 26.72 24.29 40.31
CA SER A 395 27.82 23.41 39.82
C SER A 395 27.37 22.25 38.91
N SER A 396 28.13 22.12 37.80
CA SER A 396 28.53 20.92 37.04
C SER A 396 27.65 19.66 37.02
N SER A 397 27.14 19.35 35.82
CA SER A 397 26.57 18.07 35.41
C SER A 397 27.66 17.00 35.20
N SER A 398 27.50 15.85 35.86
CA SER A 398 28.10 14.58 35.46
C SER A 398 26.95 13.57 35.31
N ALA A 399 26.77 13.07 34.08
CA ALA A 399 25.71 12.13 33.74
C ALA A 399 26.17 10.70 34.11
N SER A 400 25.51 10.09 35.09
CA SER A 400 25.62 8.66 35.36
C SER A 400 24.53 7.89 34.62
N SER A 401 24.99 6.88 33.90
CA SER A 401 24.26 5.77 33.30
C SER A 401 23.24 5.12 34.23
N ALA A 402 21.99 5.01 33.77
CA ALA A 402 20.99 4.11 34.34
C ALA A 402 20.36 3.26 33.23
N GLN A 403 20.74 1.98 33.26
CA GLN A 403 20.26 0.89 32.44
C GLN A 403 18.83 0.52 32.86
N MET A 404 17.82 0.76 32.01
CA MET A 404 16.48 0.19 32.22
C MET A 404 16.24 -0.96 31.25
N LYS A 405 16.08 -2.16 31.81
CA LYS A 405 15.57 -3.35 31.13
C LYS A 405 14.07 -3.13 30.89
N MET A 406 13.64 -3.21 29.64
CA MET A 406 12.22 -3.37 29.29
C MET A 406 12.02 -4.79 28.78
N ASP A 407 11.40 -5.62 29.61
CA ASP A 407 10.60 -6.76 29.18
C ASP A 407 9.18 -6.49 29.67
N VAL A 408 8.22 -6.51 28.74
CA VAL A 408 6.91 -7.18 28.79
C VAL A 408 6.02 -6.53 27.73
N ALA A 409 5.63 -7.37 26.77
CA ALA A 409 4.62 -7.10 25.77
C ALA A 409 3.27 -6.84 26.44
N ASN A 410 2.63 -5.74 26.05
CA ASN A 410 1.17 -5.62 26.05
C ASN A 410 0.79 -5.06 24.68
N ALA A 411 0.42 -5.96 23.77
CA ALA A 411 -0.31 -5.58 22.58
C ALA A 411 -1.73 -5.24 23.03
N ILE A 412 -2.06 -3.94 23.04
CA ILE A 412 -3.45 -3.49 23.12
C ILE A 412 -4.10 -3.95 21.81
N THR A 413 -5.04 -4.88 21.90
CA THR A 413 -5.76 -5.38 20.73
C THR A 413 -6.88 -4.42 20.36
N THR A 414 -7.35 -4.47 19.12
CA THR A 414 -8.51 -3.69 18.63
C THR A 414 -9.76 -3.89 19.51
N ALA A 415 -9.84 -5.01 20.24
CA ALA A 415 -10.92 -5.31 21.17
C ALA A 415 -10.88 -4.43 22.45
N ASP A 416 -9.70 -4.04 22.93
CA ASP A 416 -9.55 -3.28 24.18
C ASP A 416 -10.01 -1.81 24.05
N ILE A 417 -10.02 -1.28 22.82
CA ILE A 417 -10.55 0.06 22.50
C ILE A 417 -12.08 0.04 22.40
N MET A 418 -12.69 -1.11 22.10
CA MET A 418 -14.15 -1.23 21.91
C MET A 418 -14.94 -1.31 23.23
N SER A 419 -14.30 -1.57 24.38
CA SER A 419 -14.98 -1.80 25.67
C SER A 419 -15.25 -0.54 26.52
N LEU A 420 -15.05 0.67 26.00
CA LEU A 420 -15.14 1.91 26.79
C LEU A 420 -16.51 2.63 26.76
N GLU A 421 -17.58 2.04 26.21
CA GLU A 421 -18.89 2.73 26.09
C GLU A 421 -20.12 2.05 26.74
N ASP A 422 -19.99 0.97 27.51
CA ASP A 422 -21.15 0.31 28.15
C ASP A 422 -21.17 0.43 29.69
N SER A 423 -21.56 1.59 30.19
CA SER A 423 -22.15 1.69 31.53
C SER A 423 -23.11 2.89 31.64
N ALA A 424 -24.34 2.72 31.17
CA ALA A 424 -25.45 3.65 31.44
C ALA A 424 -26.36 3.08 32.54
N SER A 425 -26.53 3.81 33.64
CA SER A 425 -27.55 3.55 34.67
C SER A 425 -27.98 4.86 35.36
N PRO A 426 -29.15 4.91 36.03
CA PRO A 426 -30.21 5.83 35.61
C PRO A 426 -30.23 7.15 36.39
N ARG A 427 -30.83 8.15 35.73
CA ARG A 427 -31.10 9.51 36.24
C ARG A 427 -31.81 9.49 37.60
N SER A 428 -31.24 10.19 38.58
CA SER A 428 -32.02 10.78 39.68
C SER A 428 -31.69 12.27 39.81
N ASN A 429 -32.75 13.08 39.80
CA ASN A 429 -32.71 14.52 39.95
C ASN A 429 -32.40 14.90 41.41
N ARG A 430 -31.27 15.55 41.67
CA ARG A 430 -31.10 16.40 42.85
C ARG A 430 -30.20 17.59 42.53
N ARG A 431 -30.82 18.78 42.52
CA ARG A 431 -30.13 20.08 42.50
C ARG A 431 -29.46 20.29 43.85
N SER A 432 -28.15 20.47 43.87
CA SER A 432 -27.43 21.12 44.98
C SER A 432 -26.35 22.04 44.40
N ASN A 433 -26.50 23.34 44.68
CA ASN A 433 -25.50 24.37 44.42
C ASN A 433 -24.22 24.07 45.21
N GLY A 434 -23.07 23.98 44.53
CA GLY A 434 -21.77 23.78 45.15
C GLY A 434 -20.63 24.10 44.18
N LYS A 435 -19.96 25.22 44.46
CA LYS A 435 -18.58 25.65 44.10
C LYS A 435 -17.88 24.90 42.95
N GLY A 436 -17.56 25.67 41.90
CA GLY A 436 -16.90 25.22 40.68
C GLY A 436 -15.62 24.42 40.91
N SER A 437 -15.69 23.13 40.60
CA SER A 437 -14.55 22.29 40.24
C SER A 437 -13.91 22.77 38.93
N PRO A 438 -12.61 22.54 38.68
CA PRO A 438 -11.94 22.96 37.45
C PRO A 438 -12.70 22.38 36.27
N GLY A 439 -13.07 23.23 35.30
CA GLY A 439 -13.96 22.87 34.22
C GLY A 439 -13.48 21.61 33.50
N LYS A 440 -14.32 20.56 33.50
CA LYS A 440 -14.13 19.40 32.62
C LYS A 440 -14.15 19.95 31.19
N VAL A 441 -12.97 20.02 30.56
CA VAL A 441 -12.85 20.29 29.13
C VAL A 441 -13.68 19.23 28.43
N ARG A 442 -14.69 19.64 27.65
CA ARG A 442 -15.50 18.68 26.89
C ARG A 442 -14.58 18.04 25.84
N PRO A 443 -14.68 16.72 25.62
CA PRO A 443 -13.98 16.07 24.52
C PRO A 443 -14.32 16.76 23.22
N HIS A 444 -13.30 17.11 22.44
CA HIS A 444 -13.49 17.61 21.09
C HIS A 444 -14.28 16.60 20.25
N GLU A 445 -15.14 17.10 19.36
CA GLU A 445 -16.10 16.27 18.64
C GLU A 445 -15.41 15.25 17.74
N TRP A 446 -14.31 15.62 17.07
CA TRP A 446 -13.63 14.79 16.07
C TRP A 446 -12.37 14.08 16.56
N LEU A 447 -11.96 14.24 17.82
CA LEU A 447 -10.75 13.60 18.35
C LEU A 447 -11.03 12.71 19.55
N THR A 448 -10.35 11.58 19.64
CA THR A 448 -10.38 10.73 20.85
C THR A 448 -9.72 11.44 22.03
N PRO A 449 -10.04 11.05 23.28
CA PRO A 449 -9.14 11.30 24.40
C PRO A 449 -7.74 10.73 24.11
N CYS A 450 -6.74 11.29 24.78
CA CYS A 450 -5.36 10.80 24.68
C CYS A 450 -5.28 9.34 25.13
N ASP A 451 -4.63 8.48 24.36
CA ASP A 451 -4.45 7.06 24.70
C ASP A 451 -3.54 6.82 25.93
N VAL A 452 -2.74 7.82 26.32
CA VAL A 452 -1.84 7.74 27.48
C VAL A 452 -2.38 8.47 28.70
N CYS A 453 -2.62 9.79 28.60
CA CYS A 453 -3.04 10.58 29.75
C CYS A 453 -4.56 10.67 29.91
N HIS A 454 -5.33 10.11 28.97
CA HIS A 454 -6.80 10.08 28.95
C HIS A 454 -7.48 11.46 28.96
N ASP A 455 -6.71 12.53 28.81
CA ASP A 455 -7.27 13.86 28.69
C ASP A 455 -7.97 14.05 27.34
N ALA A 456 -9.09 14.75 27.38
CA ALA A 456 -9.73 15.28 26.19
C ALA A 456 -8.82 16.30 25.50
N CYS A 457 -8.73 16.22 24.16
CA CYS A 457 -8.17 17.32 23.38
C CYS A 457 -9.12 18.52 23.49
N ASN A 458 -8.58 19.69 23.87
CA ASN A 458 -9.37 20.93 23.90
C ASN A 458 -9.48 21.52 22.48
N ASP A 459 -10.50 22.36 22.25
CA ASP A 459 -10.79 22.92 20.92
C ASP A 459 -9.62 23.70 20.30
N PHE A 460 -8.82 24.40 21.13
CA PHE A 460 -7.66 25.15 20.65
C PHE A 460 -6.57 24.20 20.12
N SER A 461 -6.22 23.18 20.89
CA SER A 461 -5.25 22.14 20.48
C SER A 461 -5.75 21.34 19.29
N ALA A 462 -7.04 20.99 19.26
CA ALA A 462 -7.64 20.27 18.15
C ALA A 462 -7.60 21.09 16.87
N LYS A 463 -7.96 22.38 16.94
CA LYS A 463 -7.88 23.31 15.81
C LYS A 463 -6.45 23.44 15.30
N GLN A 464 -5.46 23.60 16.18
CA GLN A 464 -4.06 23.64 15.76
C GLN A 464 -3.66 22.38 15.01
N CYS A 465 -3.96 21.20 15.52
CA CYS A 465 -3.59 19.95 14.87
C CYS A 465 -4.29 19.73 13.51
N LEU A 466 -5.60 20.01 13.44
CA LEU A 466 -6.42 19.75 12.26
C LEU A 466 -6.22 20.80 11.16
N ASP A 467 -6.06 22.08 11.50
CA ASP A 467 -5.84 23.14 10.50
C ASP A 467 -4.45 23.01 9.84
N LEU A 468 -3.47 22.45 10.55
CA LEU A 468 -2.11 22.23 10.04
C LEU A 468 -2.00 21.04 9.09
N GLU A 469 -2.84 20.02 9.25
CA GLU A 469 -2.71 18.76 8.52
C GLU A 469 -2.76 18.92 6.98
N PRO A 470 -3.66 19.72 6.39
CA PRO A 470 -3.67 19.93 4.94
C PRO A 470 -2.38 20.59 4.43
N GLU A 471 -1.82 21.55 5.19
CA GLU A 471 -0.57 22.23 4.83
C GLU A 471 0.62 21.26 4.85
N TYR A 472 0.71 20.42 5.89
CA TYR A 472 1.73 19.38 5.98
C TYR A 472 1.57 18.31 4.89
N THR A 473 0.33 17.93 4.58
CA THR A 473 0.01 16.98 3.51
C THR A 473 0.56 17.49 2.18
N GLN A 474 0.21 18.72 1.80
CA GLN A 474 0.71 19.33 0.57
C GLN A 474 2.24 19.48 0.61
N ARG A 475 2.80 19.87 1.76
CA ARG A 475 4.25 20.04 1.93
C ARG A 475 5.03 18.75 1.75
N ILE A 476 4.51 17.64 2.28
CA ILE A 476 5.14 16.32 2.21
C ILE A 476 5.02 15.75 0.80
N GLU A 477 3.87 15.88 0.15
CA GLU A 477 3.68 15.45 -1.25
C GLU A 477 4.59 16.22 -2.21
N ALA A 478 4.96 17.45 -1.87
CA ALA A 478 5.87 18.30 -2.65
C ALA A 478 7.36 18.17 -2.25
N LEU A 479 7.72 17.29 -1.32
CA LEU A 479 9.11 17.11 -0.89
C LEU A 479 10.01 16.69 -2.06
N ASP A 480 11.15 17.37 -2.18
CA ASP A 480 12.23 16.91 -3.03
C ASP A 480 13.02 15.82 -2.29
N LYS A 481 12.83 14.56 -2.69
CA LYS A 481 13.45 13.40 -2.04
C LYS A 481 14.98 13.42 -2.06
N THR A 482 15.60 14.27 -2.89
CA THR A 482 17.06 14.43 -2.95
C THR A 482 17.60 15.45 -1.94
N ASN A 483 16.75 16.34 -1.44
CA ASN A 483 17.12 17.36 -0.45
C ASN A 483 16.83 16.87 0.96
N ILE A 484 17.73 16.06 1.50
CA ILE A 484 17.54 15.36 2.77
C ILE A 484 17.47 16.32 3.96
N GLN A 485 18.24 17.41 3.97
CA GLN A 485 18.16 18.39 5.06
C GLN A 485 16.75 18.99 5.18
N ASP A 486 16.09 19.20 4.04
CA ASP A 486 14.72 19.70 4.00
C ASP A 486 13.70 18.63 4.43
N VAL A 487 13.92 17.36 4.07
CA VAL A 487 13.10 16.24 4.57
C VAL A 487 13.23 16.10 6.09
N GLU A 488 14.45 16.14 6.65
CA GLU A 488 14.69 16.10 8.10
C GLU A 488 14.02 17.27 8.82
N LEU A 489 14.09 18.47 8.25
CA LEU A 489 13.43 19.65 8.81
C LEU A 489 11.92 19.45 8.90
N VAL A 490 11.29 19.00 7.81
CA VAL A 490 9.84 18.76 7.77
C VAL A 490 9.44 17.61 8.69
N TYR A 491 10.22 16.53 8.72
CA TYR A 491 10.00 15.38 9.61
C TYR A 491 10.04 15.78 11.09
N ASN A 492 11.08 16.50 11.52
CA ASN A 492 11.21 16.95 12.90
C ASN A 492 10.09 17.93 13.30
N ALA A 493 9.73 18.85 12.40
CA ALA A 493 8.59 19.76 12.60
C ALA A 493 7.25 19.01 12.69
N ALA A 494 7.05 17.99 11.84
CA ALA A 494 5.86 17.17 11.85
C ALA A 494 5.68 16.42 13.18
N LEU A 495 6.77 15.93 13.79
CA LEU A 495 6.73 15.22 15.07
C LEU A 495 6.23 16.08 16.24
N ASP A 496 6.28 17.41 16.16
CA ASP A 496 5.74 18.28 17.22
C ASP A 496 4.21 18.23 17.32
N PHE A 497 3.54 17.90 16.21
CA PHE A 497 2.07 17.93 16.06
C PHE A 497 1.46 16.57 15.76
N PHE A 498 2.18 15.71 15.03
CA PHE A 498 1.72 14.39 14.64
C PHE A 498 2.39 13.31 15.50
N HIS A 499 1.60 12.31 15.85
CA HIS A 499 2.12 11.11 16.48
C HIS A 499 2.83 10.24 15.43
N GLU A 500 3.70 9.32 15.85
CA GLU A 500 4.36 8.33 14.97
C GLU A 500 3.36 7.45 14.20
N ASN A 501 2.12 7.39 14.66
CA ASN A 501 1.02 6.68 14.00
C ASN A 501 0.28 7.56 12.96
N HIS A 502 0.84 8.70 12.56
CA HIS A 502 0.30 9.55 11.51
C HIS A 502 0.95 9.23 10.17
N TRP A 503 0.14 9.08 9.11
CA TRP A 503 0.64 8.72 7.79
C TRP A 503 1.65 9.72 7.21
N CYS A 504 1.49 11.03 7.47
CA CYS A 504 2.47 12.07 7.14
C CYS A 504 3.87 11.76 7.72
N VAL A 505 3.93 11.34 8.98
CA VAL A 505 5.21 10.97 9.62
C VAL A 505 5.77 9.73 8.92
N ASN A 506 4.95 8.70 8.71
CA ASN A 506 5.35 7.48 8.00
C ASN A 506 5.88 7.74 6.57
N ALA A 507 5.34 8.74 5.86
CA ALA A 507 5.81 9.14 4.54
C ALA A 507 7.25 9.72 4.60
N CYS A 508 7.52 10.57 5.58
CA CYS A 508 8.88 11.09 5.80
C CYS A 508 9.85 9.98 6.26
N GLU A 509 9.39 9.08 7.14
CA GLU A 509 10.14 7.90 7.60
C GLU A 509 10.61 7.05 6.42
N GLN A 510 9.80 6.93 5.35
CA GLN A 510 10.21 6.25 4.12
C GLN A 510 11.46 6.85 3.49
N ILE A 511 11.38 8.15 3.21
CA ILE A 511 12.41 8.89 2.47
C ILE A 511 13.71 8.86 3.26
N LEU A 512 13.63 9.06 4.57
CA LEU A 512 14.79 9.01 5.46
C LEU A 512 15.35 7.58 5.58
N ALA A 513 14.50 6.58 5.74
CA ALA A 513 14.92 5.18 5.80
C ALA A 513 15.73 4.79 4.57
N GLU A 514 15.23 5.10 3.37
CA GLU A 514 15.86 4.87 2.05
C GLU A 514 17.19 5.62 1.93
N HIS A 515 17.22 6.91 2.24
CA HIS A 515 18.46 7.70 2.16
C HIS A 515 19.57 7.16 3.07
N TYR A 516 19.25 6.84 4.32
CA TYR A 516 20.25 6.44 5.29
C TYR A 516 20.73 4.99 5.13
N GLN A 517 20.10 4.16 4.28
CA GLN A 517 20.52 2.75 4.10
C GLN A 517 22.02 2.64 3.76
N GLU A 518 22.52 3.59 2.97
CA GLU A 518 23.93 3.63 2.54
C GLU A 518 24.78 4.60 3.37
N ASN A 519 24.17 5.65 3.94
CA ASN A 519 24.88 6.76 4.58
C ASN A 519 25.03 6.60 6.10
N ASP A 520 23.99 6.14 6.79
CA ASP A 520 23.99 5.89 8.23
C ASP A 520 23.05 4.72 8.58
N LYS A 521 23.64 3.54 8.69
CA LYS A 521 22.90 2.30 8.96
C LYS A 521 22.10 2.37 10.26
N GLY A 522 22.61 3.07 11.29
CA GLY A 522 21.93 3.15 12.59
C GLY A 522 20.63 3.94 12.48
N THR A 523 20.71 5.09 11.82
CA THR A 523 19.54 5.96 11.57
C THR A 523 18.52 5.29 10.65
N SER A 524 18.98 4.62 9.58
CA SER A 524 18.09 3.83 8.71
C SER A 524 17.35 2.71 9.46
N ILE A 525 18.04 1.97 10.33
CA ILE A 525 17.42 0.94 11.18
C ILE A 525 16.32 1.53 12.07
N GLN A 526 16.54 2.73 12.62
CA GLN A 526 15.54 3.39 13.47
C GLN A 526 14.28 3.76 12.67
N HIS A 527 14.44 4.38 11.50
CA HIS A 527 13.31 4.73 10.64
C HIS A 527 12.54 3.49 10.15
N LEU A 528 13.25 2.42 9.74
CA LEU A 528 12.63 1.15 9.37
C LEU A 528 11.85 0.51 10.54
N ARG A 529 12.36 0.60 11.77
CA ARG A 529 11.62 0.13 12.96
C ARG A 529 10.34 0.93 13.18
N ASN A 530 10.39 2.26 13.05
CA ASN A 530 9.23 3.12 13.18
C ASN A 530 8.16 2.76 12.11
N ARG A 531 8.57 2.53 10.86
CA ARG A 531 7.69 2.06 9.79
C ARG A 531 7.06 0.70 10.09
N VAL A 532 7.85 -0.28 10.55
CA VAL A 532 7.33 -1.60 10.93
C VAL A 532 6.28 -1.47 12.05
N LEU A 533 6.52 -0.61 13.05
CA LEU A 533 5.57 -0.33 14.12
C LEU A 533 4.31 0.39 13.61
N PHE A 534 4.46 1.32 12.67
CA PHE A 534 3.33 1.97 12.01
C PHE A 534 2.44 0.94 11.31
N HIS A 535 3.02 0.03 10.53
CA HIS A 535 2.26 -1.05 9.89
C HIS A 535 1.51 -1.91 10.90
N GLU A 536 2.15 -2.33 11.98
CA GLU A 536 1.53 -3.16 13.03
C GLU A 536 0.32 -2.51 13.68
N ARG A 537 0.34 -1.18 13.84
CA ARG A 537 -0.71 -0.42 14.51
C ARG A 537 -1.80 0.07 13.56
N CYS A 538 -1.41 0.56 12.39
CA CYS A 538 -2.28 1.31 11.49
C CYS A 538 -2.88 0.43 10.40
N PHE A 539 -2.14 -0.56 9.89
CA PHE A 539 -2.59 -1.46 8.83
C PHE A 539 -1.85 -2.80 8.85
N GLY A 540 -2.20 -3.65 9.83
CA GLY A 540 -1.54 -4.94 10.10
C GLY A 540 -1.90 -6.08 9.14
N ARG A 541 -2.19 -5.79 7.86
CA ARG A 541 -2.47 -6.79 6.83
C ARG A 541 -1.22 -7.09 6.01
N PRO A 542 -1.02 -8.35 5.52
CA PRO A 542 0.10 -8.66 4.65
C PRO A 542 0.13 -7.69 3.47
N SER A 543 1.20 -6.92 3.26
CA SER A 543 1.35 -6.01 2.11
C SER A 543 2.78 -6.07 1.59
N PHE A 544 3.00 -5.72 0.32
CA PHE A 544 4.35 -5.75 -0.25
C PHE A 544 5.26 -4.74 0.45
N ILE A 545 4.73 -3.56 0.80
CA ILE A 545 5.46 -2.54 1.55
C ILE A 545 5.91 -3.08 2.92
N TRP A 546 5.01 -3.68 3.69
CA TRP A 546 5.37 -4.15 5.03
C TRP A 546 6.33 -5.34 4.99
N ALA A 547 6.11 -6.27 4.06
CA ALA A 547 7.02 -7.40 3.84
C ALA A 547 8.42 -6.90 3.44
N GLY A 548 8.50 -5.91 2.55
CA GLY A 548 9.74 -5.27 2.12
C GLY A 548 10.44 -4.50 3.25
N ASP A 549 9.71 -3.77 4.09
CA ASP A 549 10.27 -3.07 5.26
C ASP A 549 10.84 -4.06 6.28
N LEU A 550 10.16 -5.17 6.54
CA LEU A 550 10.64 -6.25 7.41
C LEU A 550 11.92 -6.91 6.87
N GLU A 551 11.93 -7.22 5.57
CA GLU A 551 13.11 -7.79 4.90
C GLU A 551 14.29 -6.83 4.94
N THR A 552 14.06 -5.55 4.61
CA THR A 552 15.10 -4.51 4.58
C THR A 552 15.65 -4.25 5.98
N LEU A 553 14.79 -4.21 7.01
CA LEU A 553 15.22 -4.09 8.40
C LEU A 553 16.12 -5.27 8.81
N ALA A 554 15.76 -6.49 8.40
CA ALA A 554 16.59 -7.67 8.65
C ALA A 554 17.94 -7.61 7.92
N ASP A 555 17.96 -7.17 6.66
CA ASP A 555 19.18 -6.94 5.87
C ASP A 555 20.11 -5.94 6.58
N MET A 556 19.55 -4.83 7.06
CA MET A 556 20.30 -3.76 7.73
C MET A 556 20.85 -4.21 9.08
N LEU A 557 20.05 -4.92 9.89
CA LEU A 557 20.51 -5.51 11.15
C LEU A 557 21.61 -6.53 10.89
N GLN A 558 21.44 -7.42 9.92
CA GLN A 558 22.45 -8.41 9.54
C GLN A 558 23.76 -7.73 9.11
N LYS A 559 23.70 -6.70 8.26
CA LYS A 559 24.88 -5.91 7.82
C LYS A 559 25.56 -5.20 9.01
N SER A 560 24.79 -4.71 9.98
CA SER A 560 25.34 -4.05 11.18
C SER A 560 26.11 -5.01 12.09
N ILE A 561 25.71 -6.29 12.13
CA ILE A 561 26.36 -7.34 12.94
C ILE A 561 27.71 -7.76 12.33
N LEU A 562 27.83 -7.75 11.00
CA LEU A 562 29.00 -8.27 10.30
C LEU A 562 30.14 -7.25 10.14
N GLY A 563 29.88 -5.97 10.39
CA GLY A 563 30.76 -4.88 9.98
C GLY A 563 30.78 -4.72 8.46
N SER A 564 31.02 -3.50 7.96
CA SER A 564 31.38 -3.33 6.55
C SER A 564 32.77 -3.94 6.32
N PRO A 565 33.04 -4.63 5.19
CA PRO A 565 34.41 -4.93 4.82
C PRO A 565 35.17 -3.60 4.73
N SER A 566 36.28 -3.48 5.44
CA SER A 566 37.07 -2.26 5.40
C SER A 566 37.60 -2.06 3.98
N SER A 567 37.66 -0.82 3.51
CA SER A 567 38.25 -0.49 2.19
C SER A 567 39.75 -0.84 2.09
N LYS A 568 40.37 -1.39 3.14
CA LYS A 568 41.75 -1.87 3.14
C LYS A 568 41.90 -3.33 2.68
N ASP A 569 40.83 -4.08 2.47
CA ASP A 569 40.89 -5.51 2.09
C ASP A 569 40.88 -5.77 0.58
N LYS A 570 40.98 -4.73 -0.27
CA LYS A 570 41.03 -4.87 -1.75
C LYS A 570 42.43 -5.16 -2.33
N LYS A 571 43.43 -5.51 -1.51
CA LYS A 571 44.74 -6.00 -2.00
C LYS A 571 45.30 -7.12 -1.12
N SER A 572 44.82 -8.34 -1.31
CA SER A 572 45.68 -9.53 -1.48
C SER A 572 44.81 -10.76 -1.73
N THR A 573 44.94 -11.31 -2.91
CA THR A 573 44.55 -12.69 -3.23
C THR A 573 45.38 -13.68 -2.42
N ALA A 574 44.75 -14.80 -2.08
CA ALA A 574 45.28 -16.01 -1.44
C ALA A 574 45.64 -15.89 0.05
N ASP A 575 45.18 -16.89 0.81
CA ASP A 575 45.48 -17.20 2.20
C ASP A 575 44.85 -16.33 3.30
N LYS A 576 43.61 -16.65 3.67
CA LYS A 576 43.10 -16.53 5.05
C LYS A 576 41.77 -17.26 5.25
N ALA A 577 41.85 -18.58 5.40
CA ALA A 577 40.83 -19.38 6.07
C ALA A 577 41.19 -19.49 7.56
N THR A 578 41.23 -18.35 8.27
CA THR A 578 41.24 -18.24 9.76
C THR A 578 41.40 -16.75 10.09
N SER A 579 40.29 -16.00 10.15
CA SER A 579 40.28 -14.67 10.77
C SER A 579 39.35 -14.70 11.97
N SER A 580 39.94 -14.56 13.15
CA SER A 580 39.23 -14.42 14.42
C SER A 580 38.30 -13.20 14.38
N PRO A 581 37.16 -13.21 15.10
CA PRO A 581 36.25 -12.08 15.14
C PRO A 581 36.97 -10.87 15.76
N GLY A 582 36.89 -9.71 15.10
CA GLY A 582 37.35 -8.45 15.68
C GLY A 582 36.62 -8.13 17.00
N PRO A 583 37.15 -7.20 17.83
CA PRO A 583 36.59 -6.91 19.14
C PRO A 583 35.29 -6.10 18.96
N GLY A 584 34.16 -6.79 18.83
CA GLY A 584 32.88 -6.16 18.57
C GLY A 584 31.71 -7.02 19.03
N SER A 585 31.31 -6.82 20.29
CA SER A 585 30.20 -7.48 21.00
C SER A 585 30.44 -8.91 21.50
N LYS A 586 29.96 -9.21 22.72
CA LYS A 586 30.02 -10.56 23.31
C LYS A 586 29.22 -11.54 22.42
N PRO A 587 29.65 -12.81 22.27
CA PRO A 587 28.95 -13.81 21.43
C PRO A 587 27.44 -13.91 21.71
N GLN A 588 27.04 -13.76 22.97
CA GLN A 588 25.62 -13.73 23.37
C GLN A 588 24.83 -12.58 22.72
N THR A 589 25.42 -11.39 22.62
CA THR A 589 24.79 -10.20 22.01
C THR A 589 24.64 -10.36 20.50
N GLN A 590 25.62 -11.01 19.86
CA GLN A 590 25.57 -11.32 18.43
C GLN A 590 24.44 -12.32 18.12
N MET A 591 24.30 -13.37 18.95
CA MET A 591 23.27 -14.38 18.81
C MET A 591 21.85 -13.81 18.98
N THR A 592 21.64 -12.89 19.93
CA THR A 592 20.34 -12.20 20.09
C THR A 592 19.97 -11.39 18.84
N LYS A 593 20.92 -10.63 18.28
CA LYS A 593 20.66 -9.81 17.08
C LYS A 593 20.40 -10.66 15.83
N LEU A 594 21.09 -11.80 15.68
CA LEU A 594 20.81 -12.75 14.59
C LEU A 594 19.44 -13.41 14.74
N SER A 595 19.00 -13.66 15.98
CA SER A 595 17.65 -14.19 16.24
C SER A 595 16.57 -13.18 15.85
N GLU A 596 16.79 -11.89 16.09
CA GLU A 596 15.91 -10.80 15.59
C GLU A 596 15.83 -10.83 14.05
N CYS A 597 16.97 -10.95 13.35
CA CYS A 597 17.01 -11.05 11.89
C CYS A 597 16.19 -12.26 11.37
N LEU A 598 16.34 -13.44 12.00
CA LEU A 598 15.58 -14.63 11.61
C LEU A 598 14.07 -14.42 11.76
N ASN A 599 13.62 -13.76 12.84
CA ASN A 599 12.20 -13.49 13.04
C ASN A 599 11.65 -12.53 11.99
N LEU A 600 12.40 -11.47 11.66
CA LEU A 600 12.00 -10.50 10.65
C LEU A 600 11.91 -11.12 9.25
N TYR A 601 12.94 -11.85 8.81
CA TYR A 601 12.89 -12.56 7.52
C TYR A 601 11.75 -13.58 7.48
N ARG A 602 11.49 -14.31 8.57
CA ARG A 602 10.37 -15.26 8.62
C ARG A 602 9.02 -14.55 8.49
N LYS A 603 8.86 -13.39 9.13
CA LYS A 603 7.64 -12.57 9.04
C LYS A 603 7.46 -12.03 7.63
N ALA A 604 8.51 -11.51 7.01
CA ALA A 604 8.50 -11.05 5.61
C ALA A 604 8.15 -12.19 4.63
N GLN A 605 8.83 -13.35 4.74
CA GLN A 605 8.57 -14.52 3.91
C GLN A 605 7.11 -14.99 4.03
N SER A 606 6.57 -15.00 5.25
CA SER A 606 5.19 -15.41 5.50
C SER A 606 4.19 -14.47 4.81
N GLN A 607 4.48 -13.17 4.79
CA GLN A 607 3.66 -12.19 4.07
C GLN A 607 3.77 -12.35 2.56
N PHE A 608 4.98 -12.43 2.00
CA PHE A 608 5.17 -12.66 0.56
C PHE A 608 4.51 -13.97 0.11
N SER A 609 4.59 -15.03 0.92
CA SER A 609 3.94 -16.30 0.60
C SER A 609 2.42 -16.19 0.48
N VAL A 610 1.78 -15.30 1.25
CA VAL A 610 0.35 -15.00 1.12
C VAL A 610 0.09 -14.14 -0.12
N LEU A 611 0.93 -13.13 -0.36
CA LEU A 611 0.71 -12.12 -1.39
C LEU A 611 0.94 -12.63 -2.81
N CYS A 612 2.01 -13.40 -3.02
CA CYS A 612 2.46 -13.83 -4.34
C CYS A 612 2.74 -15.33 -4.43
N GLY A 613 2.63 -16.06 -3.32
CA GLY A 613 2.84 -17.51 -3.27
C GLY A 613 4.24 -17.90 -2.78
N PRO A 614 4.41 -19.12 -2.25
CA PRO A 614 5.66 -19.57 -1.63
C PRO A 614 6.81 -19.74 -2.64
N SER A 615 6.51 -19.99 -3.91
CA SER A 615 7.49 -20.16 -4.98
C SER A 615 7.82 -18.87 -5.73
N HIS A 616 7.23 -17.72 -5.34
CA HIS A 616 7.51 -16.45 -5.99
C HIS A 616 8.93 -15.95 -5.65
N PRO A 617 9.65 -15.28 -6.57
CA PRO A 617 11.00 -14.78 -6.32
C PRO A 617 11.16 -13.98 -5.03
N TYR A 618 10.18 -13.13 -4.67
CA TYR A 618 10.20 -12.40 -3.39
C TYR A 618 10.19 -13.33 -2.16
N SER A 619 9.26 -14.29 -2.11
CA SER A 619 9.17 -15.28 -1.03
C SER A 619 10.47 -16.08 -0.88
N LEU A 620 11.05 -16.50 -2.01
CA LEU A 620 12.26 -17.31 -2.04
C LEU A 620 13.53 -16.51 -1.72
N ALA A 621 13.64 -15.27 -2.21
CA ALA A 621 14.75 -14.38 -1.88
C ALA A 621 14.82 -14.18 -0.36
N THR A 622 13.69 -13.88 0.28
CA THR A 622 13.62 -13.74 1.74
C THR A 622 13.93 -15.07 2.45
N GLN A 623 13.45 -16.20 1.93
CA GLN A 623 13.77 -17.53 2.47
C GLN A 623 15.27 -17.84 2.42
N ASN A 624 15.93 -17.49 1.31
CA ASN A 624 17.36 -17.69 1.12
C ASN A 624 18.17 -16.84 2.11
N LYS A 625 17.78 -15.58 2.31
CA LYS A 625 18.37 -14.71 3.33
C LYS A 625 18.18 -15.29 4.74
N TRP A 626 17.01 -15.85 5.04
CA TRP A 626 16.76 -16.55 6.30
C TRP A 626 17.69 -17.75 6.50
N HIS A 627 17.83 -18.62 5.50
CA HIS A 627 18.72 -19.79 5.55
C HIS A 627 20.18 -19.38 5.75
N ALA A 628 20.64 -18.32 5.07
CA ALA A 628 21.99 -17.78 5.23
C ALA A 628 22.26 -17.30 6.66
N VAL A 629 21.30 -16.65 7.32
CA VAL A 629 21.41 -16.28 8.74
C VAL A 629 21.38 -17.51 9.64
N GLN A 630 20.49 -18.47 9.37
CA GLN A 630 20.34 -19.67 10.19
C GLN A 630 21.61 -20.51 10.20
N HIS A 631 22.26 -20.67 9.05
CA HIS A 631 23.54 -21.37 8.94
C HIS A 631 24.62 -20.71 9.83
N ARG A 632 24.64 -19.38 9.90
CA ARG A 632 25.58 -18.63 10.76
C ARG A 632 25.27 -18.78 12.24
N VAL A 633 23.99 -18.77 12.62
CA VAL A 633 23.58 -19.04 14.01
C VAL A 633 24.06 -20.42 14.43
N ASN A 634 23.90 -21.43 13.57
CA ASN A 634 24.37 -22.79 13.84
C ASN A 634 25.91 -22.86 13.95
N ALA A 635 26.63 -22.14 13.09
CA ALA A 635 28.09 -22.06 13.15
C ALA A 635 28.59 -21.40 14.45
N LEU A 636 27.94 -20.33 14.91
CA LEU A 636 28.28 -19.68 16.18
C LEU A 636 27.96 -20.56 17.39
N ALA A 637 26.87 -21.34 17.34
CA ALA A 637 26.50 -22.26 18.41
C ALA A 637 27.42 -23.49 18.54
N THR A 638 28.15 -23.83 17.47
CA THR A 638 29.05 -24.99 17.40
C THR A 638 30.53 -24.60 17.50
N ALA A 639 30.85 -23.31 17.54
CA ALA A 639 32.21 -22.84 17.73
C ALA A 639 32.72 -23.20 19.14
N PRO A 640 33.93 -23.78 19.28
CA PRO A 640 34.51 -24.06 20.59
C PRO A 640 34.71 -22.75 21.36
N THR A 641 34.18 -22.70 22.59
CA THR A 641 34.19 -21.55 23.51
C THR A 641 35.58 -21.17 23.98
#